data_AF-A0AA88I0S3-F1
#
_entry.id   AF-A0AA88I0S3-F1
#
_cell.length_a   1.000
_cell.length_b   1.000
_cell.length_c   1.000
_cell.angle_alpha   90.00
_cell.angle_beta   90.00
_cell.angle_gamma   90.00
#
_symmetry.space_group_name_H-M   'P 1'
#
loop_
_entity.id
_entity.type
_entity.pdbx_description
1 polymer ?
#
loop_
_entity_poly.entity_id
_entity_poly.type
_entity_poly.pdbx_seq_one_letter_code
_entity_poly.pdbx_strand_id
1 'polypeptide(L)'
;VLKLHDLTPIKLKAKEGLALINGTQLITGLGAEAVERSKRIARQADVVAAMTLEVLKGTSRAFDPGRLRPHPGQNKVAKRLRSLLHSDTYPSEIAESHRFCDRVQDAYTLRCTPQVHGISHDTIKFVSRIITTEMNSATDNPIVLPSRGEIISAGHFHGEYPAKALDYLAIGVHELAAMSERRIERLVNPSLSELPAFLVKDGGLNSGFMIAHCTAASLVSENKVLCHPSSVDSLSTSAGTEDHVSMGGFAARKVLKIMSNVERVIAVELLAACQAMEFLRPLKTTKPLEAVYSLVRETVPALDQDRFMSPDIENVAKLLKENKVWMTVKDLLQISEKIPMVSRPDSPTAASLQEPMSPTTVVENTILFSRQDSDDSDNNLAIQATNDDATICKACAVNLGYWKDDFLQYFIKGKVSRKSPEINRGYYARVRAVYLAAKQFVKKFEKECQIVSIGCGFDTLFWRLKSEGWEPKSYVEVDFIDIVRKKISVLKKCPMLMSPLVASDDEICSDGKSLHSGLYHLVAADLRQVDQVSREMAGCKLSSSLPTLFIAECVLVYLKPAESLPLLKFLAGMFETCIFLNYEQINMGDRFGQIMLENLEVRGCPLAGVEVCMTKETHERRFEEAGWDKANVWTMNEVYHLFAASERREMENIEFFDEIELLTQLLEHYCITIAWKDPKNIGLENLVQFLPGSDDGVGQLCVRLLQYSRVQIRLLEWQTISSRLGVTCFKSHLFNITIIVAYAPTTITGEFVIDELFDKPTDVFASIPRCDLLIVVGVFNAYIDSHEAKRGGPVSKFGFNNRFEPGRRLKGVCSTAQPSNSQYSVRSKLLHRNAWRSRGERTRSDIDFILRYFKTWALQKL
;
A
#
# COMPACT_ATOMS: atom_id res chain seq x y z
N VAL A 1 6.29 33.20 -60.28
CA VAL A 1 7.19 32.11 -59.82
C VAL A 1 7.97 31.51 -60.98
N LEU A 2 7.38 30.81 -61.95
CA LEU A 2 8.13 30.19 -63.07
C LEU A 2 9.04 31.18 -63.83
N LYS A 3 8.49 32.34 -64.23
CA LYS A 3 9.26 33.44 -64.86
C LYS A 3 10.38 34.00 -63.98
N LEU A 4 10.26 33.94 -62.64
CA LEU A 4 11.30 34.41 -61.71
C LEU A 4 12.47 33.41 -61.59
N HIS A 5 12.28 32.16 -62.03
CA HIS A 5 13.28 31.09 -62.00
C HIS A 5 13.69 30.66 -63.43
N ASP A 6 13.39 31.48 -64.45
CA ASP A 6 13.68 31.18 -65.86
C ASP A 6 13.14 29.82 -66.35
N LEU A 7 11.98 29.41 -65.82
CA LEU A 7 11.28 28.18 -66.21
C LEU A 7 10.05 28.48 -67.09
N THR A 8 9.82 27.64 -68.09
CA THR A 8 8.62 27.69 -68.94
C THR A 8 7.57 26.67 -68.48
N PRO A 9 6.26 26.96 -68.61
CA PRO A 9 5.21 25.97 -68.35
C PRO A 9 5.37 24.71 -69.20
N ILE A 10 5.22 23.54 -68.58
CA ILE A 10 5.24 22.25 -69.27
C ILE A 10 3.85 21.88 -69.79
N LYS A 11 3.78 21.22 -70.96
CA LYS A 11 2.57 20.60 -71.48
C LYS A 11 2.64 19.10 -71.19
N LEU A 12 1.77 18.62 -70.31
CA LEU A 12 1.75 17.23 -69.87
C LEU A 12 1.43 16.28 -71.02
N LYS A 13 2.15 15.16 -71.07
CA LYS A 13 1.94 14.03 -71.99
C LYS A 13 1.05 12.97 -71.35
N ALA A 14 0.84 11.86 -72.07
CA ALA A 14 0.06 10.73 -71.58
C ALA A 14 0.59 10.24 -70.22
N LYS A 15 -0.33 9.90 -69.30
CA LYS A 15 -0.10 9.48 -67.90
C LYS A 15 0.47 10.56 -66.95
N GLU A 16 1.26 11.53 -67.43
CA GLU A 16 1.96 12.50 -66.57
C GLU A 16 1.03 13.25 -65.60
N GLY A 17 -0.15 13.66 -66.05
CA GLY A 17 -1.14 14.31 -65.17
C GLY A 17 -1.61 13.42 -64.02
N LEU A 18 -1.89 12.14 -64.31
CA LEU A 18 -2.32 11.18 -63.30
C LEU A 18 -1.17 10.79 -62.36
N ALA A 19 0.04 10.63 -62.89
CA ALA A 19 1.24 10.37 -62.09
C ALA A 19 1.56 11.49 -61.09
N LEU A 20 1.18 12.73 -61.39
CA LEU A 20 1.40 13.88 -60.50
C LEU A 20 0.39 13.97 -59.35
N ILE A 21 -0.87 13.58 -59.58
CA ILE A 21 -1.97 13.81 -58.61
C ILE A 21 -2.44 12.54 -57.91
N ASN A 22 -2.23 11.37 -58.51
CA ASN A 22 -2.70 10.10 -57.99
C ASN A 22 -1.63 9.48 -57.09
N GLY A 23 -1.90 9.42 -55.80
CA GLY A 23 -0.99 8.85 -54.81
C GLY A 23 -1.18 9.42 -53.42
N THR A 24 -0.30 9.03 -52.51
CA THR A 24 -0.40 9.35 -51.08
C THR A 24 0.56 10.46 -50.65
N GLN A 25 1.14 11.21 -51.59
CA GLN A 25 2.23 12.17 -51.34
C GLN A 25 1.84 13.25 -50.33
N LEU A 26 0.59 13.73 -50.34
CA LEU A 26 0.08 14.69 -49.35
C LEU A 26 0.09 14.10 -47.93
N ILE A 27 -0.45 12.89 -47.77
CA ILE A 27 -0.55 12.19 -46.48
C ILE A 27 0.85 11.91 -45.95
N THR A 28 1.72 11.38 -46.81
CA THR A 28 3.08 10.97 -46.48
C THR A 28 3.99 12.17 -46.18
N GLY A 29 3.87 13.26 -46.93
CA GLY A 29 4.65 14.49 -46.70
C GLY A 29 4.33 15.12 -45.34
N LEU A 30 3.06 15.32 -45.04
CA LEU A 30 2.62 15.82 -43.74
C LEU A 30 2.91 14.81 -42.61
N GLY A 31 2.77 13.53 -42.88
CA GLY A 31 3.10 12.46 -41.94
C GLY A 31 4.58 12.40 -41.59
N ALA A 32 5.47 12.64 -42.56
CA ALA A 32 6.92 12.72 -42.34
C ALA A 32 7.28 13.90 -41.44
N GLU A 33 6.69 15.07 -41.68
CA GLU A 33 6.84 16.23 -40.77
C GLU A 33 6.37 15.88 -39.35
N ALA A 34 5.19 15.28 -39.21
CA ALA A 34 4.63 14.90 -37.93
C ALA A 34 5.55 13.92 -37.18
N VAL A 35 6.09 12.91 -37.86
CA VAL A 35 7.04 11.95 -37.28
C VAL A 35 8.32 12.65 -36.79
N GLU A 36 8.91 13.54 -37.59
CA GLU A 36 10.15 14.24 -37.20
C GLU A 36 9.93 15.19 -36.02
N ARG A 37 8.84 15.95 -36.02
CA ARG A 37 8.45 16.80 -34.88
C ARG A 37 8.19 15.96 -33.63
N SER A 38 7.51 14.82 -33.77
CA SER A 38 7.25 13.89 -32.66
C SER A 38 8.55 13.33 -32.06
N LYS A 39 9.52 12.92 -32.90
CA LYS A 39 10.84 12.44 -32.46
C LYS A 39 11.61 13.49 -31.66
N ARG A 40 11.50 14.77 -32.03
CA ARG A 40 12.15 15.89 -31.35
C ARG A 40 11.47 16.17 -30.01
N ILE A 41 10.15 16.36 -30.01
CA ILE A 41 9.44 16.76 -28.79
C ILE A 41 9.42 15.65 -27.74
N ALA A 42 9.31 14.37 -28.12
CA ALA A 42 9.31 13.26 -27.15
C ALA A 42 10.62 13.21 -26.34
N ARG A 43 11.76 13.45 -26.99
CA ARG A 43 13.06 13.53 -26.29
C ARG A 43 13.14 14.71 -25.35
N GLN A 44 12.60 15.86 -25.76
CA GLN A 44 12.61 17.08 -24.94
C GLN A 44 11.61 16.99 -23.78
N ALA A 45 10.47 16.31 -23.97
CA ALA A 45 9.49 16.05 -22.92
C ALA A 45 10.10 15.29 -21.74
N ASP A 46 11.00 14.34 -22.00
CA ASP A 46 11.74 13.64 -20.95
C ASP A 46 12.68 14.57 -20.18
N VAL A 47 13.32 15.51 -20.87
CA VAL A 47 14.20 16.52 -20.23
C VAL A 47 13.38 17.43 -19.32
N VAL A 48 12.24 17.93 -19.83
CA VAL A 48 11.32 18.76 -19.05
C VAL A 48 10.75 17.99 -17.86
N ALA A 49 10.37 16.72 -18.03
CA ALA A 49 9.91 15.88 -16.94
C ALA A 49 10.98 15.69 -15.84
N ALA A 50 12.25 15.57 -16.22
CA ALA A 50 13.36 15.52 -15.25
C ALA A 50 13.52 16.83 -14.48
N MET A 51 13.39 18.00 -15.14
CA MET A 51 13.39 19.29 -14.46
C MET A 51 12.23 19.40 -13.45
N THR A 52 11.03 18.99 -13.86
CA THR A 52 9.86 19.00 -12.97
C THR A 52 10.03 18.04 -11.78
N LEU A 53 10.62 16.87 -12.01
CA LEU A 53 10.91 15.92 -10.92
C LEU A 53 11.88 16.53 -9.89
N GLU A 54 12.94 17.19 -10.34
CA GLU A 54 13.92 17.84 -9.46
C GLU A 54 13.27 18.90 -8.58
N VAL A 55 12.55 19.86 -9.18
CA VAL A 55 11.94 20.96 -8.40
C VAL A 55 10.82 20.50 -7.48
N LEU A 56 10.17 19.38 -7.80
CA LEU A 56 9.18 18.74 -6.92
C LEU A 56 9.79 17.77 -5.92
N LYS A 57 11.13 17.66 -5.87
CA LYS A 57 11.86 16.80 -4.93
C LYS A 57 11.44 15.33 -5.07
N GLY A 58 11.32 14.86 -6.30
CA GLY A 58 10.93 13.49 -6.63
C GLY A 58 12.11 12.52 -6.66
N THR A 59 11.83 11.23 -6.52
CA THR A 59 12.84 10.16 -6.51
C THR A 59 13.11 9.59 -7.91
N SER A 60 14.40 9.46 -8.25
CA SER A 60 14.85 8.79 -9.48
C SER A 60 14.82 7.26 -9.38
N ARG A 61 14.55 6.71 -8.18
CA ARG A 61 14.49 5.26 -7.92
C ARG A 61 13.38 4.56 -8.70
N ALA A 62 12.28 5.26 -8.94
CA ALA A 62 11.17 4.78 -9.75
C ALA A 62 11.58 4.38 -11.18
N PHE A 63 12.74 4.84 -11.65
CA PHE A 63 13.16 4.68 -13.04
C PHE A 63 14.07 3.48 -13.27
N ASP A 64 14.08 2.49 -12.35
CA ASP A 64 14.88 1.27 -12.46
C ASP A 64 14.82 0.62 -13.86
N PRO A 65 15.95 0.44 -14.59
CA PRO A 65 15.89 0.07 -15.98
C PRO A 65 15.83 -1.46 -16.02
N GLY A 66 14.72 -2.01 -15.53
CA GLY A 66 14.62 -3.42 -15.18
C GLY A 66 14.09 -4.30 -16.31
N ARG A 67 14.47 -5.58 -16.28
CA ARG A 67 13.86 -6.66 -17.08
C ARG A 67 12.43 -7.00 -16.66
N LEU A 68 11.94 -6.45 -15.54
CA LEU A 68 10.62 -6.74 -14.98
C LEU A 68 9.47 -6.36 -15.93
N ARG A 69 9.64 -5.29 -16.70
CA ARG A 69 8.70 -4.87 -17.75
C ARG A 69 9.45 -4.34 -18.98
N PRO A 70 9.90 -5.21 -19.89
CA PRO A 70 10.96 -4.90 -20.86
C PRO A 70 10.44 -4.20 -22.14
N HIS A 71 9.57 -3.19 -22.01
CA HIS A 71 9.17 -2.39 -23.17
C HIS A 71 10.34 -1.50 -23.63
N PRO A 72 10.73 -1.51 -24.92
CA PRO A 72 11.91 -0.77 -25.40
C PRO A 72 11.85 0.73 -25.13
N GLY A 73 10.70 1.35 -25.37
CA GLY A 73 10.48 2.77 -25.10
C GLY A 73 10.59 3.10 -23.61
N GLN A 74 9.99 2.27 -22.75
CA GLN A 74 10.06 2.45 -21.29
C GLN A 74 11.51 2.44 -20.81
N ASN A 75 12.29 1.44 -21.22
CA ASN A 75 13.70 1.33 -20.87
C ASN A 75 14.52 2.52 -21.39
N LYS A 76 14.20 3.01 -22.59
CA LYS A 76 14.87 4.17 -23.20
C LYS A 76 14.63 5.45 -22.39
N VAL A 77 13.39 5.69 -21.95
CA VAL A 77 13.04 6.86 -21.13
C VAL A 77 13.65 6.75 -19.74
N ALA A 78 13.52 5.60 -19.08
CA ALA A 78 14.12 5.32 -17.78
C ALA A 78 15.63 5.64 -17.75
N LYS A 79 16.39 5.12 -18.73
CA LYS A 79 17.83 5.40 -18.86
C LYS A 79 18.12 6.89 -19.07
N ARG A 80 17.30 7.58 -19.86
CA ARG A 80 17.47 9.02 -20.12
C ARG A 80 17.22 9.86 -18.87
N LEU A 81 16.10 9.63 -18.16
CA LEU A 81 15.79 10.32 -16.92
C LEU A 81 16.90 10.11 -15.90
N ARG A 82 17.37 8.88 -15.73
CA ARG A 82 18.52 8.57 -14.88
C ARG A 82 19.77 9.33 -15.23
N SER A 83 20.09 9.42 -16.52
CA SER A 83 21.28 10.14 -16.99
C SER A 83 21.19 11.64 -16.71
N LEU A 84 19.98 12.22 -16.78
CA LEU A 84 19.73 13.62 -16.47
C LEU A 84 19.79 13.92 -14.96
N LEU A 85 19.38 12.97 -14.14
CA LEU A 85 19.23 13.08 -12.68
C LEU A 85 20.41 12.47 -11.90
N HIS A 86 21.51 12.18 -12.59
CA HIS A 86 22.63 11.42 -12.04
C HIS A 86 23.47 12.28 -11.09
N SER A 87 23.15 12.27 -9.79
CA SER A 87 23.78 13.12 -8.79
C SER A 87 25.27 12.82 -8.54
N ASP A 88 25.74 11.59 -8.76
CA ASP A 88 27.16 11.25 -8.51
C ASP A 88 28.08 11.90 -9.56
N THR A 89 27.71 11.80 -10.85
CA THR A 89 28.37 12.50 -11.97
C THR A 89 28.11 14.02 -11.94
N TYR A 90 26.90 14.44 -11.63
CA TYR A 90 26.48 15.84 -11.59
C TYR A 90 25.69 16.13 -10.31
N PRO A 91 26.35 16.57 -9.22
CA PRO A 91 25.69 16.83 -7.94
C PRO A 91 24.45 17.72 -8.07
N SER A 92 23.37 17.32 -7.40
CA SER A 92 22.17 18.14 -7.23
C SER A 92 21.97 18.45 -5.75
N GLU A 93 22.08 19.73 -5.41
CA GLU A 93 21.82 20.24 -4.05
C GLU A 93 20.32 20.17 -3.72
N ILE A 94 19.47 20.29 -4.74
CA ILE A 94 18.02 20.10 -4.60
C ILE A 94 17.74 18.65 -4.21
N ALA A 95 18.35 17.68 -4.90
CA ALA A 95 18.22 16.26 -4.57
C ALA A 95 18.68 15.96 -3.14
N GLU A 96 19.85 16.46 -2.75
CA GLU A 96 20.41 16.22 -1.41
C GLU A 96 19.55 16.87 -0.31
N SER A 97 18.98 18.06 -0.55
CA SER A 97 18.16 18.78 0.44
C SER A 97 16.93 18.01 0.93
N HIS A 98 16.47 17.00 0.19
CA HIS A 98 15.29 16.21 0.52
C HIS A 98 15.57 14.71 0.63
N ARG A 99 16.85 14.33 0.70
CA ARG A 99 17.30 12.95 0.80
C ARG A 99 16.56 12.20 1.90
N PHE A 100 16.31 12.84 3.05
CA PHE A 100 15.65 12.23 4.21
C PHE A 100 14.17 12.66 4.41
N CYS A 101 13.43 12.97 3.34
CA CYS A 101 12.01 13.35 3.50
C CYS A 101 11.10 12.15 3.82
N ASP A 102 9.87 12.41 4.31
CA ASP A 102 8.90 11.38 4.78
C ASP A 102 7.99 10.76 3.69
N ARG A 103 7.90 11.36 2.48
CA ARG A 103 7.01 10.90 1.38
C ARG A 103 7.23 9.47 0.84
N VAL A 104 6.47 8.44 1.19
CA VAL A 104 6.80 7.07 0.74
C VAL A 104 6.87 6.87 -0.80
N GLN A 105 6.03 7.56 -1.58
CA GLN A 105 6.02 7.46 -3.05
C GLN A 105 5.75 8.81 -3.71
N ASP A 106 6.26 8.97 -4.93
CA ASP A 106 5.83 10.05 -5.82
C ASP A 106 4.53 9.71 -6.56
N ALA A 107 3.82 10.77 -6.92
CA ALA A 107 2.66 10.67 -7.78
C ALA A 107 2.97 10.10 -9.17
N TYR A 108 1.96 9.54 -9.82
CA TYR A 108 2.11 8.82 -11.09
C TYR A 108 2.67 9.68 -12.22
N THR A 109 2.35 10.97 -12.25
CA THR A 109 2.82 11.89 -13.29
C THR A 109 4.33 12.12 -13.23
N LEU A 110 4.95 11.78 -12.11
CA LEU A 110 6.39 11.74 -11.90
C LEU A 110 6.91 10.30 -12.06
N ARG A 111 6.37 9.38 -11.25
CA ARG A 111 6.80 7.98 -11.14
C ARG A 111 6.60 7.14 -12.40
N CYS A 112 5.49 7.37 -13.12
CA CYS A 112 5.11 6.61 -14.31
C CYS A 112 5.60 7.24 -15.62
N THR A 113 6.49 8.24 -15.56
CA THR A 113 7.06 8.90 -16.75
C THR A 113 7.67 7.89 -17.73
N PRO A 114 8.51 6.92 -17.31
CA PRO A 114 9.04 5.92 -18.23
C PRO A 114 7.97 5.13 -18.99
N GLN A 115 6.89 4.74 -18.31
CA GLN A 115 5.84 3.90 -18.87
C GLN A 115 5.05 4.67 -19.94
N VAL A 116 4.66 5.91 -19.64
CA VAL A 116 3.78 6.72 -20.52
C VAL A 116 4.57 7.37 -21.67
N HIS A 117 5.71 7.99 -21.38
CA HIS A 117 6.57 8.52 -22.44
C HIS A 117 7.19 7.36 -23.27
N GLY A 118 7.39 6.20 -22.65
CA GLY A 118 7.92 5.01 -23.30
C GLY A 118 7.04 4.52 -24.45
N ILE A 119 5.74 4.33 -24.21
CA ILE A 119 4.82 3.94 -25.29
C ILE A 119 4.73 5.01 -26.39
N SER A 120 4.83 6.29 -26.04
CA SER A 120 4.90 7.38 -27.02
C SER A 120 6.11 7.21 -27.96
N HIS A 121 7.28 6.90 -27.40
CA HIS A 121 8.50 6.61 -28.17
C HIS A 121 8.38 5.37 -29.07
N ASP A 122 7.76 4.30 -28.56
CA ASP A 122 7.55 3.07 -29.33
C ASP A 122 6.57 3.30 -30.49
N THR A 123 5.50 4.06 -30.26
CA THR A 123 4.53 4.48 -31.29
C THR A 123 5.20 5.31 -32.38
N ILE A 124 6.00 6.32 -32.02
CA ILE A 124 6.74 7.13 -33.00
C ILE A 124 7.65 6.25 -33.88
N LYS A 125 8.35 5.28 -33.27
CA LYS A 125 9.20 4.33 -34.01
C LYS A 125 8.38 3.44 -34.94
N PHE A 126 7.25 2.94 -34.49
CA PHE A 126 6.33 2.13 -35.30
C PHE A 126 5.85 2.92 -36.53
N VAL A 127 5.32 4.13 -36.33
CA VAL A 127 4.78 4.99 -37.39
C VAL A 127 5.87 5.43 -38.36
N SER A 128 7.06 5.77 -37.85
CA SER A 128 8.20 6.15 -38.68
C SER A 128 8.54 5.08 -39.71
N ARG A 129 8.39 3.79 -39.39
CA ARG A 129 8.63 2.70 -40.36
C ARG A 129 7.60 2.72 -41.48
N ILE A 130 6.31 2.85 -41.16
CA ILE A 130 5.23 2.88 -42.15
C ILE A 130 5.39 4.07 -43.09
N ILE A 131 5.59 5.27 -42.55
CA ILE A 131 5.78 6.49 -43.35
C ILE A 131 7.05 6.40 -44.21
N THR A 132 8.13 5.78 -43.72
CA THR A 132 9.34 5.57 -44.52
C THR A 132 9.08 4.61 -45.68
N THR A 133 8.37 3.51 -45.45
CA THR A 133 7.98 2.60 -46.54
C THR A 133 7.12 3.33 -47.56
N GLU A 134 6.07 4.02 -47.12
CA GLU A 134 5.14 4.76 -47.98
C GLU A 134 5.85 5.81 -48.85
N MET A 135 6.83 6.53 -48.28
CA MET A 135 7.64 7.53 -48.98
C MET A 135 8.48 6.92 -50.12
N ASN A 136 8.83 5.64 -50.03
CA ASN A 136 9.61 4.91 -51.02
C ASN A 136 8.75 3.98 -51.89
N SER A 137 7.43 4.09 -51.82
CA SER A 137 6.49 3.29 -52.60
C SER A 137 6.07 3.98 -53.90
N ALA A 138 5.81 3.19 -54.95
CA ALA A 138 5.10 3.66 -56.14
C ALA A 138 3.59 3.66 -55.85
N THR A 139 3.03 4.83 -55.56
CA THR A 139 1.63 4.99 -55.12
C THR A 139 0.70 5.53 -56.20
N ASP A 140 1.20 5.82 -57.40
CA ASP A 140 0.37 6.23 -58.52
C ASP A 140 -0.31 5.04 -59.22
N ASN A 141 -1.20 5.32 -60.17
CA ASN A 141 -1.87 4.30 -60.96
C ASN A 141 -2.25 4.86 -62.34
N PRO A 142 -2.19 4.07 -63.44
CA PRO A 142 -1.71 2.69 -63.54
C PRO A 142 -0.20 2.56 -63.37
N ILE A 143 0.26 1.43 -62.84
CA ILE A 143 1.68 1.11 -62.73
C ILE A 143 2.18 0.60 -64.09
N VAL A 144 3.29 1.15 -64.56
CA VAL A 144 3.99 0.69 -65.77
C VAL A 144 5.20 -0.13 -65.33
N LEU A 145 5.28 -1.39 -65.77
CA LEU A 145 6.37 -2.32 -65.46
C LEU A 145 7.12 -2.67 -66.75
N PRO A 146 8.11 -1.85 -67.17
CA PRO A 146 8.77 -2.03 -68.47
C PRO A 146 9.51 -3.36 -68.60
N SER A 147 10.13 -3.84 -67.52
CA SER A 147 10.84 -5.13 -67.50
C SER A 147 9.93 -6.33 -67.74
N ARG A 148 8.63 -6.17 -67.51
CA ARG A 148 7.59 -7.17 -67.76
C ARG A 148 6.80 -6.90 -69.04
N GLY A 149 6.95 -5.73 -69.65
CA GLY A 149 6.09 -5.28 -70.76
C GLY A 149 4.63 -5.11 -70.36
N GLU A 150 4.35 -4.84 -69.08
CA GLU A 150 2.99 -4.83 -68.52
C GLU A 150 2.57 -3.43 -68.02
N ILE A 151 1.27 -3.14 -68.11
CA ILE A 151 0.61 -2.01 -67.43
C ILE A 151 -0.48 -2.59 -66.53
N ILE A 152 -0.43 -2.27 -65.23
CA ILE A 152 -1.33 -2.82 -64.22
C ILE A 152 -2.15 -1.68 -63.62
N SER A 153 -3.48 -1.83 -63.62
CA SER A 153 -4.37 -0.98 -62.83
C SER A 153 -4.57 -1.63 -61.45
N ALA A 154 -4.02 -1.00 -60.41
CA ALA A 154 -4.05 -1.42 -59.02
C ALA A 154 -4.54 -0.28 -58.09
N GLY A 155 -4.61 -0.54 -56.79
CA GLY A 155 -5.09 0.40 -55.77
C GLY A 155 -3.98 1.04 -54.91
N HIS A 156 -2.75 1.17 -55.41
CA HIS A 156 -1.62 1.66 -54.59
C HIS A 156 -1.74 3.12 -54.12
N PHE A 157 -2.67 3.90 -54.69
CA PHE A 157 -3.02 5.24 -54.23
C PHE A 157 -3.85 5.26 -52.95
N HIS A 158 -4.37 4.11 -52.51
CA HIS A 158 -5.21 4.04 -51.32
C HIS A 158 -4.37 4.19 -50.03
N GLY A 159 -4.44 5.37 -49.40
CA GLY A 159 -3.62 5.75 -48.24
C GLY A 159 -3.98 5.13 -46.88
N GLU A 160 -4.48 3.90 -46.83
CA GLU A 160 -4.95 3.28 -45.57
C GLU A 160 -3.84 3.11 -44.53
N TYR A 161 -2.67 2.64 -44.99
CA TYR A 161 -1.50 2.45 -44.14
C TYR A 161 -1.05 3.75 -43.46
N PRO A 162 -0.74 4.84 -44.20
CA PRO A 162 -0.36 6.09 -43.56
C PRO A 162 -1.52 6.71 -42.76
N ALA A 163 -2.78 6.56 -43.16
CA ALA A 163 -3.92 7.09 -42.41
C ALA A 163 -4.02 6.48 -40.99
N LYS A 164 -4.05 5.15 -40.87
CA LYS A 164 -4.11 4.47 -39.56
C LYS A 164 -2.87 4.73 -38.72
N ALA A 165 -1.69 4.78 -39.35
CA ALA A 165 -0.45 5.08 -38.67
C ALA A 165 -0.44 6.50 -38.07
N LEU A 166 -0.98 7.50 -38.78
CA LEU A 166 -1.03 8.88 -38.29
C LEU A 166 -2.09 9.09 -37.21
N ASP A 167 -3.23 8.37 -37.26
CA ASP A 167 -4.17 8.34 -36.13
C ASP A 167 -3.54 7.70 -34.88
N TYR A 168 -2.77 6.63 -35.06
CA TYR A 168 -2.06 6.02 -33.93
C TYR A 168 -0.95 6.94 -33.39
N LEU A 169 -0.25 7.68 -34.28
CA LEU A 169 0.69 8.73 -33.86
C LEU A 169 0.01 9.80 -33.02
N ALA A 170 -1.15 10.30 -33.47
CA ALA A 170 -1.94 11.31 -32.75
C ALA A 170 -2.28 10.85 -31.31
N ILE A 171 -2.76 9.61 -31.15
CA ILE A 171 -3.04 9.03 -29.84
C ILE A 171 -1.76 8.93 -29.00
N GLY A 172 -0.68 8.42 -29.57
CA GLY A 172 0.57 8.22 -28.84
C GLY A 172 1.24 9.51 -28.37
N VAL A 173 1.28 10.55 -29.20
CA VAL A 173 1.96 11.82 -28.86
C VAL A 173 1.15 12.73 -27.95
N HIS A 174 -0.18 12.60 -27.95
CA HIS A 174 -1.08 13.31 -27.04
C HIS A 174 -0.72 13.06 -25.57
N GLU A 175 -0.35 11.82 -25.23
CA GLU A 175 -0.03 11.42 -23.85
C GLU A 175 1.13 12.22 -23.24
N LEU A 176 2.07 12.69 -24.06
CA LEU A 176 3.15 13.57 -23.59
C LEU A 176 2.61 14.88 -23.02
N ALA A 177 1.61 15.48 -23.70
CA ALA A 177 0.96 16.70 -23.23
C ALA A 177 0.03 16.43 -22.04
N ALA A 178 -0.68 15.30 -22.03
CA ALA A 178 -1.54 14.92 -20.91
C ALA A 178 -0.73 14.76 -19.60
N MET A 179 0.43 14.08 -19.67
CA MET A 179 1.35 13.96 -18.54
C MET A 179 1.96 15.30 -18.13
N SER A 180 2.37 16.10 -19.12
CA SER A 180 2.96 17.43 -18.91
C SER A 180 2.00 18.38 -18.20
N GLU A 181 0.74 18.41 -18.61
CA GLU A 181 -0.27 19.28 -17.99
C GLU A 181 -0.58 18.90 -16.54
N ARG A 182 -0.63 17.61 -16.21
CA ARG A 182 -0.76 17.19 -14.80
C ARG A 182 0.47 17.53 -13.97
N ARG A 183 1.67 17.58 -14.57
CA ARG A 183 2.88 18.07 -13.89
C ARG A 183 2.86 19.59 -13.71
N ILE A 184 2.31 20.35 -14.66
CA ILE A 184 2.05 21.79 -14.49
C ILE A 184 1.10 22.02 -13.30
N GLU A 185 0.00 21.28 -13.21
CA GLU A 185 -0.95 21.39 -12.08
C GLU A 185 -0.24 21.20 -10.74
N ARG A 186 0.61 20.17 -10.63
CA ARG A 186 1.40 19.93 -9.43
C ARG A 186 2.32 21.07 -9.08
N LEU A 187 3.03 21.63 -10.07
CA LEU A 187 3.95 22.75 -9.87
C LEU A 187 3.22 23.99 -9.35
N VAL A 188 2.04 24.31 -9.88
CA VAL A 188 1.31 25.53 -9.51
C VAL A 188 0.45 25.38 -8.24
N ASN A 189 0.20 24.15 -7.80
CA ASN A 189 -0.64 23.85 -6.64
C ASN A 189 0.22 23.74 -5.36
N PRO A 190 0.08 24.67 -4.38
CA PRO A 190 0.92 24.68 -3.18
C PRO A 190 0.69 23.45 -2.30
N SER A 191 -0.50 22.83 -2.36
CA SER A 191 -0.79 21.60 -1.62
C SER A 191 -0.08 20.37 -2.20
N LEU A 192 0.50 20.48 -3.40
CA LEU A 192 1.16 19.37 -4.10
C LEU A 192 2.66 19.59 -4.33
N SER A 193 3.15 20.84 -4.27
CA SER A 193 4.53 21.20 -4.64
C SER A 193 5.43 21.66 -3.51
N GLU A 194 4.89 22.12 -2.38
CA GLU A 194 5.64 22.91 -1.38
C GLU A 194 6.21 24.23 -1.95
N LEU A 195 5.71 24.69 -3.10
CA LEU A 195 6.08 25.95 -3.75
C LEU A 195 4.97 27.00 -3.57
N PRO A 196 5.26 28.30 -3.78
CA PRO A 196 4.23 29.33 -3.77
C PRO A 196 3.13 29.05 -4.80
N ALA A 197 1.89 29.36 -4.42
CA ALA A 197 0.74 29.18 -5.30
C ALA A 197 0.97 29.89 -6.65
N PHE A 198 0.77 29.14 -7.74
CA PHE A 198 0.96 29.62 -9.11
C PHE A 198 2.37 30.17 -9.42
N LEU A 199 3.38 29.78 -8.64
CA LEU A 199 4.79 30.09 -8.86
C LEU A 199 5.10 31.59 -8.97
N VAL A 200 4.47 32.41 -8.13
CA VAL A 200 4.69 33.86 -8.09
C VAL A 200 4.85 34.37 -6.66
N LYS A 201 5.57 35.48 -6.51
CA LYS A 201 5.65 36.24 -5.25
C LYS A 201 4.39 37.09 -5.09
N ASP A 202 4.04 37.41 -3.85
CA ASP A 202 2.87 38.25 -3.52
C ASP A 202 1.57 37.75 -4.16
N GLY A 203 1.31 36.43 -4.00
CA GLY A 203 0.14 35.76 -4.53
C GLY A 203 -1.18 36.41 -4.05
N GLY A 204 -2.13 36.55 -4.96
CA GLY A 204 -3.39 37.27 -4.74
C GLY A 204 -3.39 38.66 -5.38
N LEU A 205 -2.24 39.36 -5.35
CA LEU A 205 -2.00 40.52 -6.21
C LEU A 205 -1.53 40.06 -7.60
N ASN A 206 -0.61 39.10 -7.62
CA ASN A 206 -0.15 38.44 -8.85
C ASN A 206 -0.81 37.06 -8.99
N SER A 207 -1.13 36.69 -10.22
CA SER A 207 -1.73 35.40 -10.60
C SER A 207 -0.71 34.40 -11.16
N GLY A 208 0.49 34.86 -11.54
CA GLY A 208 1.58 33.99 -11.99
C GLY A 208 1.19 33.06 -13.13
N PHE A 209 1.43 31.77 -12.94
CA PHE A 209 1.18 30.72 -13.93
C PHE A 209 -0.28 30.24 -14.01
N MET A 210 -1.22 30.86 -13.30
CA MET A 210 -2.62 30.42 -13.25
C MET A 210 -3.24 30.29 -14.66
N ILE A 211 -3.16 31.32 -15.49
CA ILE A 211 -3.77 31.32 -16.83
C ILE A 211 -2.93 30.51 -17.83
N ALA A 212 -1.61 30.43 -17.63
CA ALA A 212 -0.76 29.55 -18.42
C ALA A 212 -1.14 28.08 -18.22
N HIS A 213 -1.49 27.68 -16.99
CA HIS A 213 -2.03 26.36 -16.71
C HIS A 213 -3.41 26.15 -17.36
N CYS A 214 -4.33 27.12 -17.30
CA CYS A 214 -5.61 27.04 -18.02
C CYS A 214 -5.42 26.83 -19.53
N THR A 215 -4.44 27.51 -20.12
CA THR A 215 -4.07 27.37 -21.53
C THR A 215 -3.61 25.93 -21.82
N ALA A 216 -2.71 25.38 -21.00
CA ALA A 216 -2.26 24.00 -21.14
C ALA A 216 -3.42 23.00 -21.02
N ALA A 217 -4.29 23.16 -20.02
CA ALA A 217 -5.47 22.32 -19.81
C ALA A 217 -6.44 22.35 -21.00
N SER A 218 -6.69 23.54 -21.57
CA SER A 218 -7.53 23.71 -22.76
C SER A 218 -6.95 22.96 -23.97
N LEU A 219 -5.65 23.11 -24.24
CA LEU A 219 -4.99 22.45 -25.37
C LEU A 219 -4.97 20.93 -25.23
N VAL A 220 -4.77 20.40 -24.02
CA VAL A 220 -4.88 18.96 -23.75
C VAL A 220 -6.32 18.48 -23.97
N SER A 221 -7.32 19.25 -23.54
CA SER A 221 -8.72 18.91 -23.77
C SER A 221 -9.09 18.88 -25.27
N GLU A 222 -8.64 19.88 -26.04
CA GLU A 222 -8.81 19.92 -27.51
C GLU A 222 -8.20 18.67 -28.16
N ASN A 223 -7.00 18.27 -27.73
CA ASN A 223 -6.34 17.08 -28.27
C ASN A 223 -7.16 15.79 -28.05
N LYS A 224 -7.92 15.66 -26.95
CA LYS A 224 -8.75 14.46 -26.71
C LYS A 224 -9.79 14.26 -27.82
N VAL A 225 -10.40 15.35 -28.29
CA VAL A 225 -11.34 15.32 -29.41
C VAL A 225 -10.61 15.04 -30.72
N LEU A 226 -9.46 15.68 -30.94
CA LEU A 226 -8.61 15.43 -32.12
C LEU A 226 -8.01 14.01 -32.14
N CYS A 227 -7.98 13.28 -31.03
CA CYS A 227 -7.54 11.89 -31.03
C CYS A 227 -8.56 10.93 -31.66
N HIS A 228 -9.81 11.36 -31.91
CA HIS A 228 -10.82 10.52 -32.58
C HIS A 228 -10.35 10.11 -33.99
N PRO A 229 -10.15 8.82 -34.29
CA PRO A 229 -9.54 8.37 -35.54
C PRO A 229 -10.35 8.82 -36.77
N SER A 230 -9.69 9.42 -37.77
CA SER A 230 -10.33 9.70 -39.06
C SER A 230 -10.30 8.51 -40.02
N SER A 231 -9.32 7.62 -39.86
CA SER A 231 -9.09 6.43 -40.70
C SER A 231 -10.08 5.28 -40.45
N VAL A 232 -11.12 5.51 -39.66
CA VAL A 232 -12.25 4.59 -39.48
C VAL A 232 -13.49 5.06 -40.24
N ASP A 233 -13.43 6.23 -40.88
CA ASP A 233 -14.50 6.79 -41.68
C ASP A 233 -14.21 6.59 -43.18
N SER A 234 -15.28 6.51 -43.98
CA SER A 234 -15.23 6.42 -45.44
C SER A 234 -16.59 6.80 -46.03
N LEU A 235 -16.59 7.62 -47.08
CA LEU A 235 -17.80 8.01 -47.81
C LEU A 235 -17.59 7.77 -49.30
N SER A 236 -18.56 7.09 -49.92
CA SER A 236 -18.47 6.75 -51.34
C SER A 236 -18.55 7.99 -52.22
N THR A 237 -17.62 8.12 -53.16
CA THR A 237 -17.56 9.17 -54.17
C THR A 237 -17.53 8.60 -55.59
N SER A 238 -17.56 9.48 -56.59
CA SER A 238 -17.40 9.10 -57.99
C SER A 238 -18.40 8.02 -58.45
N ALA A 239 -19.68 8.23 -58.09
CA ALA A 239 -20.81 7.36 -58.41
C ALA A 239 -20.62 5.88 -57.99
N GLY A 240 -19.99 5.64 -56.84
CA GLY A 240 -19.74 4.28 -56.33
C GLY A 240 -18.44 3.65 -56.81
N THR A 241 -17.63 4.37 -57.60
CA THR A 241 -16.32 3.87 -58.05
C THR A 241 -15.28 3.96 -56.93
N GLU A 242 -15.32 5.04 -56.14
CA GLU A 242 -14.52 5.22 -54.94
C GLU A 242 -15.41 4.90 -53.75
N ASP A 243 -15.76 3.63 -53.59
CA ASP A 243 -16.68 3.14 -52.55
C ASP A 243 -16.04 3.04 -51.16
N HIS A 244 -14.70 2.98 -51.09
CA HIS A 244 -13.93 3.04 -49.86
C HIS A 244 -12.70 3.96 -49.99
N VAL A 245 -12.49 4.83 -48.99
CA VAL A 245 -11.34 5.76 -48.91
C VAL A 245 -10.74 5.80 -47.51
N SER A 246 -9.48 6.23 -47.39
CA SER A 246 -8.72 6.16 -46.13
C SER A 246 -8.86 7.35 -45.17
N MET A 247 -9.41 8.47 -45.66
CA MET A 247 -9.42 9.76 -44.94
C MET A 247 -8.03 10.24 -44.44
N GLY A 248 -6.93 9.75 -45.02
CA GLY A 248 -5.58 10.02 -44.50
C GLY A 248 -5.16 11.50 -44.50
N GLY A 249 -5.72 12.32 -45.40
CA GLY A 249 -5.49 13.78 -45.38
C GLY A 249 -6.05 14.47 -44.13
N PHE A 250 -7.12 13.94 -43.52
CA PHE A 250 -7.59 14.41 -42.21
C PHE A 250 -6.67 13.91 -41.09
N ALA A 251 -6.27 12.64 -41.10
CA ALA A 251 -5.35 12.07 -40.11
C ALA A 251 -4.05 12.89 -40.01
N ALA A 252 -3.46 13.22 -41.17
CA ALA A 252 -2.21 13.97 -41.26
C ALA A 252 -2.31 15.41 -40.75
N ARG A 253 -3.38 16.14 -41.10
CA ARG A 253 -3.60 17.51 -40.60
C ARG A 253 -3.85 17.54 -39.09
N LYS A 254 -4.64 16.56 -38.61
CA LYS A 254 -5.03 16.44 -37.21
C LYS A 254 -3.83 16.17 -36.30
N VAL A 255 -2.93 15.25 -36.69
CA VAL A 255 -1.72 15.00 -35.90
C VAL A 255 -0.81 16.21 -35.84
N LEU A 256 -0.67 17.01 -36.92
CA LEU A 256 0.13 18.24 -36.89
C LEU A 256 -0.47 19.33 -35.99
N LYS A 257 -1.80 19.42 -35.91
CA LYS A 257 -2.49 20.28 -34.94
C LYS A 257 -2.24 19.81 -33.50
N ILE A 258 -2.38 18.51 -33.23
CA ILE A 258 -2.03 17.93 -31.92
C ILE A 258 -0.57 18.22 -31.59
N MET A 259 0.36 18.08 -32.54
CA MET A 259 1.77 18.38 -32.29
C MET A 259 2.00 19.82 -31.87
N SER A 260 1.34 20.76 -32.53
CA SER A 260 1.43 22.19 -32.21
C SER A 260 0.84 22.52 -30.84
N ASN A 261 -0.14 21.74 -30.37
CA ASN A 261 -0.69 21.84 -29.02
C ASN A 261 0.28 21.22 -27.98
N VAL A 262 0.85 20.04 -28.28
CA VAL A 262 1.83 19.34 -27.42
C VAL A 262 3.07 20.21 -27.16
N GLU A 263 3.62 20.83 -28.20
CA GLU A 263 4.79 21.73 -28.09
C GLU A 263 4.52 22.91 -27.14
N ARG A 264 3.29 23.46 -27.13
CA ARG A 264 2.90 24.58 -26.25
C ARG A 264 2.69 24.14 -24.81
N VAL A 265 2.07 22.99 -24.60
CA VAL A 265 1.89 22.43 -23.25
C VAL A 265 3.25 22.17 -22.60
N ILE A 266 4.18 21.55 -23.33
CA ILE A 266 5.54 21.28 -22.83
C ILE A 266 6.32 22.59 -22.63
N ALA A 267 6.09 23.62 -23.45
CA ALA A 267 6.68 24.93 -23.23
C ALA A 267 6.21 25.59 -21.91
N VAL A 268 4.92 25.47 -21.58
CA VAL A 268 4.39 25.95 -20.28
C VAL A 268 5.02 25.16 -19.13
N GLU A 269 5.14 23.84 -19.23
CA GLU A 269 5.80 23.02 -18.20
C GLU A 269 7.26 23.44 -18.02
N LEU A 270 8.01 23.64 -19.11
CA LEU A 270 9.41 24.07 -19.04
C LEU A 270 9.56 25.45 -18.38
N LEU A 271 8.69 26.41 -18.72
CA LEU A 271 8.65 27.71 -18.06
C LEU A 271 8.35 27.58 -16.56
N ALA A 272 7.36 26.77 -16.20
CA ALA A 272 6.96 26.55 -14.81
C ALA A 272 8.06 25.85 -14.01
N ALA A 273 8.72 24.84 -14.58
CA ALA A 273 9.85 24.18 -13.93
C ALA A 273 11.04 25.13 -13.71
N CYS A 274 11.39 25.96 -14.71
CA CYS A 274 12.43 26.98 -14.54
C CYS A 274 12.04 28.02 -13.48
N GLN A 275 10.77 28.42 -13.42
CA GLN A 275 10.27 29.34 -12.39
C GLN A 275 10.32 28.70 -10.99
N ALA A 276 9.97 27.42 -10.87
CA ALA A 276 10.08 26.69 -9.62
C ALA A 276 11.54 26.65 -9.10
N MET A 277 12.52 26.53 -10.00
CA MET A 277 13.94 26.61 -9.62
C MET A 277 14.30 27.95 -8.97
N GLU A 278 13.65 29.06 -9.33
CA GLU A 278 13.89 30.38 -8.70
C GLU A 278 13.59 30.35 -7.20
N PHE A 279 12.50 29.67 -6.81
CA PHE A 279 12.08 29.55 -5.41
C PHE A 279 12.92 28.56 -4.60
N LEU A 280 13.71 27.72 -5.28
CA LEU A 280 14.64 26.79 -4.65
C LEU A 280 16.06 27.35 -4.57
N ARG A 281 16.36 28.50 -5.19
CA ARG A 281 17.66 29.16 -5.05
C ARG A 281 17.94 29.49 -3.56
N PRO A 282 19.19 29.33 -3.08
CA PRO A 282 20.43 29.17 -3.87
C PRO A 282 20.74 27.74 -4.34
N LEU A 283 19.90 26.74 -4.06
CA LEU A 283 20.17 25.35 -4.44
C LEU A 283 20.24 25.18 -5.96
N LYS A 284 21.20 24.37 -6.41
CA LYS A 284 21.41 23.98 -7.80
C LYS A 284 20.98 22.54 -8.08
N THR A 285 20.47 22.30 -9.28
CA THR A 285 20.20 20.95 -9.79
C THR A 285 21.43 20.41 -10.56
N THR A 286 21.28 19.27 -11.23
CA THR A 286 22.33 18.66 -12.04
C THR A 286 22.78 19.58 -13.18
N LYS A 287 24.05 19.46 -13.59
CA LYS A 287 24.66 20.25 -14.67
C LYS A 287 23.83 20.24 -15.98
N PRO A 288 23.29 19.11 -16.47
CA PRO A 288 22.45 19.11 -17.67
C PRO A 288 21.19 19.96 -17.52
N LEU A 289 20.55 19.92 -16.35
CA LEU A 289 19.29 20.64 -16.12
C LEU A 289 19.53 22.13 -15.86
N GLU A 290 20.64 22.51 -15.23
CA GLU A 290 21.09 23.91 -15.14
C GLU A 290 21.41 24.53 -16.52
N ALA A 291 21.95 23.73 -17.45
CA ALA A 291 22.19 24.20 -18.81
C ALA A 291 20.87 24.51 -19.56
N VAL A 292 19.83 23.69 -19.33
CA VAL A 292 18.50 23.95 -19.89
C VAL A 292 17.85 25.17 -19.24
N TYR A 293 17.94 25.30 -17.91
CA TYR A 293 17.50 26.50 -17.19
C TYR A 293 18.16 27.77 -17.76
N SER A 294 19.48 27.73 -18.00
CA SER A 294 20.22 28.86 -18.57
C SER A 294 19.73 29.21 -19.98
N LEU A 295 19.56 28.22 -20.87
CA LEU A 295 19.00 28.41 -22.21
C LEU A 295 17.63 29.11 -22.17
N VAL A 296 16.76 28.70 -21.24
CA VAL A 296 15.43 29.31 -21.09
C VAL A 296 15.57 30.73 -20.57
N ARG A 297 16.45 31.00 -19.60
CA ARG A 297 16.64 32.33 -19.01
C ARG A 297 17.30 33.34 -19.94
N GLU A 298 18.14 32.88 -20.88
CA GLU A 298 18.62 33.70 -21.99
C GLU A 298 17.50 34.16 -22.94
N THR A 299 16.40 33.41 -22.98
CA THR A 299 15.27 33.67 -23.89
C THR A 299 14.09 34.36 -23.18
N VAL A 300 13.81 33.98 -21.94
CA VAL A 300 12.66 34.43 -21.14
C VAL A 300 13.10 34.68 -19.69
N PRO A 301 12.98 35.91 -19.17
CA PRO A 301 13.34 36.22 -17.78
C PRO A 301 12.43 35.53 -16.76
N ALA A 302 12.87 35.42 -15.50
CA ALA A 302 12.03 34.96 -14.41
C ALA A 302 10.76 35.81 -14.24
N LEU A 303 9.69 35.22 -13.71
CA LEU A 303 8.41 35.92 -13.50
C LEU A 303 8.32 36.42 -12.04
N ASP A 304 8.81 37.62 -11.76
CA ASP A 304 8.70 38.23 -10.43
C ASP A 304 7.32 38.86 -10.18
N GLN A 305 6.73 39.46 -11.21
CA GLN A 305 5.39 40.06 -11.23
C GLN A 305 4.66 39.67 -12.51
N ASP A 306 3.33 39.79 -12.52
CA ASP A 306 2.52 39.44 -13.68
C ASP A 306 2.93 40.22 -14.94
N ARG A 307 3.03 39.51 -16.06
CA ARG A 307 3.22 40.09 -17.40
C ARG A 307 2.47 39.28 -18.45
N PHE A 308 2.36 39.83 -19.65
CA PHE A 308 1.77 39.13 -20.78
C PHE A 308 2.60 37.89 -21.16
N MET A 309 2.12 36.68 -20.82
CA MET A 309 2.89 35.43 -20.95
C MET A 309 2.88 34.80 -22.36
N SER A 310 1.99 35.23 -23.27
CA SER A 310 1.90 34.58 -24.59
C SER A 310 3.21 34.62 -25.41
N PRO A 311 3.97 35.73 -25.44
CA PRO A 311 5.27 35.78 -26.12
C PRO A 311 6.28 34.82 -25.48
N ASP A 312 6.29 34.70 -24.15
CA ASP A 312 7.17 33.80 -23.42
C ASP A 312 6.92 32.34 -23.79
N ILE A 313 5.64 31.94 -23.82
CA ILE A 313 5.22 30.58 -24.21
C ILE A 313 5.62 30.30 -25.66
N GLU A 314 5.38 31.23 -26.59
CA GLU A 314 5.73 31.02 -28.01
C GLU A 314 7.25 31.00 -28.24
N ASN A 315 8.02 31.80 -27.50
CA ASN A 315 9.48 31.79 -27.55
C ASN A 315 10.04 30.44 -27.07
N VAL A 316 9.54 29.89 -25.95
CA VAL A 316 9.97 28.57 -25.47
C VAL A 316 9.46 27.45 -26.38
N ALA A 317 8.25 27.55 -26.93
CA ALA A 317 7.75 26.60 -27.93
C ALA A 317 8.62 26.60 -29.19
N LYS A 318 9.19 27.75 -29.60
CA LYS A 318 10.16 27.84 -30.69
C LYS A 318 11.46 27.10 -30.36
N LEU A 319 12.00 27.23 -29.15
CA LEU A 319 13.17 26.45 -28.72
C LEU A 319 12.93 24.94 -28.85
N LEU A 320 11.75 24.47 -28.45
CA LEU A 320 11.35 23.07 -28.56
C LEU A 320 11.21 22.62 -30.03
N LYS A 321 10.59 23.42 -30.91
CA LYS A 321 10.47 23.14 -32.35
C LYS A 321 11.85 23.03 -33.03
N GLU A 322 12.77 23.91 -32.64
CA GLU A 322 14.17 23.95 -33.11
C GLU A 322 15.05 22.86 -32.45
N ASN A 323 14.49 22.04 -31.55
CA ASN A 323 15.17 20.95 -30.85
C ASN A 323 16.32 21.41 -29.93
N LYS A 324 16.33 22.68 -29.50
CA LYS A 324 17.43 23.29 -28.75
C LYS A 324 17.59 22.71 -27.34
N VAL A 325 16.50 22.38 -26.66
CA VAL A 325 16.55 21.77 -25.31
C VAL A 325 17.26 20.43 -25.35
N TRP A 326 16.97 19.60 -26.37
CA TRP A 326 17.67 18.32 -26.53
C TRP A 326 19.14 18.52 -26.86
N MET A 327 19.47 19.44 -27.76
CA MET A 327 20.86 19.68 -28.16
C MET A 327 21.71 20.17 -26.97
N THR A 328 21.12 20.92 -26.04
CA THR A 328 21.78 21.42 -24.83
C THR A 328 22.27 20.30 -23.91
N VAL A 329 21.49 19.21 -23.78
CA VAL A 329 21.83 18.10 -22.88
C VAL A 329 22.52 16.94 -23.59
N LYS A 330 22.42 16.84 -24.92
CA LYS A 330 22.83 15.66 -25.71
C LYS A 330 24.23 15.17 -25.37
N ASP A 331 25.20 16.09 -25.28
CA ASP A 331 26.60 15.74 -25.05
C ASP A 331 26.93 15.53 -23.56
N LEU A 332 26.05 16.00 -22.67
CA LEU A 332 26.15 15.79 -21.22
C LEU A 332 25.57 14.45 -20.76
N LEU A 333 24.82 13.75 -21.63
CA LEU A 333 24.23 12.44 -21.38
C LEU A 333 25.24 11.27 -21.48
N GLN A 334 26.55 11.54 -21.57
CA GLN A 334 27.57 10.50 -21.79
C GLN A 334 27.91 9.70 -20.51
N ILE A 335 27.54 8.40 -20.57
CA ILE A 335 28.12 7.16 -19.99
C ILE A 335 27.72 6.70 -18.58
N SER A 336 27.04 5.54 -18.48
CA SER A 336 27.58 4.23 -18.03
C SER A 336 26.44 3.20 -17.87
N GLU A 337 26.66 1.95 -18.30
CA GLU A 337 25.72 0.82 -18.12
C GLU A 337 25.69 0.28 -16.67
N LYS A 338 26.41 0.90 -15.74
CA LYS A 338 26.41 0.57 -14.32
C LYS A 338 26.11 1.83 -13.51
N ILE A 339 24.85 1.98 -13.09
CA ILE A 339 24.44 3.13 -12.26
C ILE A 339 23.55 2.62 -11.12
N PRO A 340 24.11 2.40 -9.91
CA PRO A 340 23.34 2.53 -8.69
C PRO A 340 23.35 4.01 -8.30
N MET A 341 22.18 4.64 -8.21
CA MET A 341 22.08 5.96 -7.57
C MET A 341 20.73 6.12 -6.88
N VAL A 342 20.82 6.45 -5.59
CA VAL A 342 19.75 6.45 -4.61
C VAL A 342 19.64 7.87 -4.07
N SER A 343 18.72 8.68 -4.62
CA SER A 343 18.48 10.05 -4.13
C SER A 343 17.76 10.10 -2.78
N ARG A 344 17.41 8.94 -2.21
CA ARG A 344 16.63 8.80 -0.99
C ARG A 344 16.87 7.46 -0.30
N PRO A 345 17.08 7.38 1.03
CA PRO A 345 17.07 6.11 1.74
C PRO A 345 15.77 5.35 1.46
N ASP A 346 15.87 4.04 1.56
CA ASP A 346 14.75 3.14 1.39
C ASP A 346 13.60 3.55 2.31
N SER A 347 12.42 3.76 1.71
CA SER A 347 11.18 3.70 2.49
C SER A 347 11.24 2.38 3.26
N PRO A 348 10.81 2.31 4.53
CA PRO A 348 10.66 1.03 5.24
C PRO A 348 9.81 0.00 4.47
N THR A 349 9.13 0.41 3.39
CA THR A 349 8.32 -0.41 2.49
C THR A 349 8.86 -0.54 1.05
N ALA A 350 10.01 0.08 0.70
CA ALA A 350 10.63 -0.03 -0.62
C ALA A 350 12.07 -0.55 -0.52
N ALA A 351 12.26 -1.84 -0.80
CA ALA A 351 13.55 -2.54 -0.76
C ALA A 351 14.36 -2.38 -2.07
N SER A 352 15.64 -2.07 -1.98
CA SER A 352 16.55 -2.10 -3.13
C SER A 352 17.30 -3.42 -3.07
N LEU A 353 17.14 -4.25 -4.11
CA LEU A 353 17.91 -5.46 -4.26
C LEU A 353 19.24 -5.10 -4.90
N GLN A 354 20.33 -5.11 -4.13
CA GLN A 354 21.65 -5.24 -4.74
C GLN A 354 21.77 -6.63 -5.38
N GLU A 355 22.33 -6.71 -6.58
CA GLU A 355 22.53 -7.98 -7.29
C GLU A 355 23.50 -8.90 -6.51
N PRO A 356 23.21 -10.20 -6.39
CA PRO A 356 24.16 -11.16 -5.83
C PRO A 356 25.38 -11.28 -6.75
N MET A 357 26.58 -11.24 -6.18
CA MET A 357 27.80 -11.60 -6.92
C MET A 357 27.69 -13.02 -7.47
N SER A 358 28.16 -13.21 -8.71
CA SER A 358 28.02 -14.44 -9.49
C SER A 358 28.61 -15.68 -8.79
N PRO A 359 27.98 -16.86 -8.91
CA PRO A 359 28.44 -18.11 -8.30
C PRO A 359 29.52 -18.74 -9.18
N THR A 360 30.78 -18.49 -8.86
CA THR A 360 31.86 -19.36 -9.33
C THR A 360 32.96 -19.36 -8.28
N THR A 361 32.90 -20.34 -7.39
CA THR A 361 33.99 -21.11 -6.78
C THR A 361 33.39 -21.76 -5.53
N VAL A 362 32.73 -22.91 -5.73
CA VAL A 362 32.52 -23.87 -4.64
C VAL A 362 33.90 -24.44 -4.36
N VAL A 363 34.60 -23.84 -3.40
CA VAL A 363 35.75 -24.47 -2.75
C VAL A 363 35.41 -24.50 -1.27
N GLU A 364 35.39 -25.72 -0.76
CA GLU A 364 35.39 -26.09 0.64
C GLU A 364 36.17 -25.08 1.48
N ASN A 365 35.47 -24.37 2.36
CA ASN A 365 36.08 -23.70 3.50
C ASN A 365 35.05 -23.60 4.61
N THR A 366 35.00 -24.69 5.37
CA THR A 366 34.70 -24.66 6.80
C THR A 366 35.68 -23.68 7.45
N ILE A 367 35.34 -22.39 7.50
CA ILE A 367 36.12 -21.38 8.22
C ILE A 367 35.18 -20.67 9.19
N LEU A 368 35.44 -20.94 10.46
CA LEU A 368 35.09 -20.10 11.60
C LEU A 368 35.42 -18.63 11.27
N PHE A 369 34.39 -17.83 10.95
CA PHE A 369 34.56 -16.37 10.95
C PHE A 369 34.28 -15.87 12.37
N SER A 370 35.38 -15.61 13.09
CA SER A 370 35.41 -14.80 14.28
C SER A 370 34.68 -13.47 14.02
N ARG A 371 33.59 -13.24 14.77
CA ARG A 371 32.98 -11.92 14.94
C ARG A 371 34.09 -10.96 15.42
N GLN A 372 34.45 -9.97 14.61
CA GLN A 372 35.16 -8.81 15.12
C GLN A 372 34.11 -7.88 15.73
N ASP A 373 34.23 -7.66 17.04
CA ASP A 373 33.40 -6.76 17.83
C ASP A 373 33.55 -5.33 17.28
N SER A 374 32.51 -4.85 16.60
CA SER A 374 32.28 -3.42 16.41
C SER A 374 31.96 -2.79 17.77
N ASP A 375 32.55 -1.64 18.07
CA ASP A 375 32.42 -0.91 19.33
C ASP A 375 30.95 -0.89 19.84
N ASP A 376 30.70 -1.54 20.98
CA ASP A 376 29.36 -1.72 21.58
C ASP A 376 28.63 -0.37 21.85
N SER A 377 29.38 0.73 21.88
CA SER A 377 28.86 2.07 22.15
C SER A 377 28.03 2.67 21.00
N ASP A 378 28.42 2.45 19.75
CA ASP A 378 27.72 2.98 18.57
C ASP A 378 26.39 2.24 18.31
N ASN A 379 26.38 0.92 18.52
CA ASN A 379 25.16 0.11 18.42
C ASN A 379 24.11 0.52 19.48
N ASN A 380 24.54 0.84 20.70
CA ASN A 380 23.62 1.29 21.76
C ASN A 380 22.97 2.64 21.40
N LEU A 381 23.68 3.56 20.73
CA LEU A 381 23.12 4.84 20.29
C LEU A 381 22.05 4.67 19.20
N ALA A 382 22.29 3.79 18.23
CA ALA A 382 21.32 3.49 17.17
C ALA A 382 20.05 2.82 17.73
N ILE A 383 20.20 1.87 18.66
CA ILE A 383 19.06 1.24 19.34
C ILE A 383 18.27 2.29 20.14
N GLN A 384 18.96 3.17 20.88
CA GLN A 384 18.30 4.24 21.63
C GLN A 384 17.57 5.25 20.73
N ALA A 385 18.05 5.50 19.51
CA ALA A 385 17.36 6.38 18.56
C ALA A 385 15.98 5.83 18.14
N THR A 386 15.79 4.50 18.17
CA THR A 386 14.49 3.88 17.84
C THR A 386 13.38 4.25 18.82
N ASN A 387 13.71 4.64 20.06
CA ASN A 387 12.75 5.18 21.02
C ASN A 387 12.13 6.49 20.52
N ASP A 388 12.97 7.41 20.02
CA ASP A 388 12.51 8.72 19.58
C ASP A 388 11.65 8.57 18.32
N ASP A 389 12.05 7.68 17.38
CA ASP A 389 11.27 7.34 16.19
C ASP A 389 9.90 6.74 16.54
N ALA A 390 9.86 5.79 17.47
CA ALA A 390 8.62 5.18 17.93
C ALA A 390 7.69 6.19 18.59
N THR A 391 8.25 7.11 19.39
CA THR A 391 7.49 8.19 20.05
C THR A 391 6.88 9.14 19.02
N ILE A 392 7.64 9.53 17.98
CA ILE A 392 7.15 10.39 16.90
C ILE A 392 6.04 9.69 16.09
N CYS A 393 6.17 8.40 15.80
CA CYS A 393 5.14 7.64 15.09
C CYS A 393 3.86 7.52 15.91
N LYS A 394 3.96 7.20 17.21
CA LYS A 394 2.81 7.18 18.13
C LYS A 394 2.13 8.56 18.15
N ALA A 395 2.90 9.64 18.21
CA ALA A 395 2.37 11.00 18.24
C ALA A 395 1.63 11.40 16.96
N CYS A 396 2.12 11.00 15.79
CA CYS A 396 1.43 11.23 14.52
C CYS A 396 0.04 10.59 14.54
N ALA A 397 -0.05 9.34 14.98
CA ALA A 397 -1.33 8.63 15.06
C ALA A 397 -2.28 9.23 16.11
N VAL A 398 -1.78 9.66 17.27
CA VAL A 398 -2.58 10.38 18.29
C VAL A 398 -3.13 11.70 17.73
N ASN A 399 -2.30 12.49 17.05
CA ASN A 399 -2.71 13.77 16.45
C ASN A 399 -3.78 13.62 15.37
N LEU A 400 -3.81 12.47 14.68
CA LEU A 400 -4.82 12.13 13.69
C LEU A 400 -6.10 11.53 14.31
N GLY A 401 -6.08 11.22 15.61
CA GLY A 401 -7.24 10.69 16.33
C GLY A 401 -7.35 9.17 16.38
N TYR A 402 -6.27 8.43 16.11
CA TYR A 402 -6.30 6.96 16.19
C TYR A 402 -6.58 6.46 17.61
N TRP A 403 -6.02 7.12 18.64
CA TRP A 403 -6.40 6.91 20.04
C TRP A 403 -6.10 8.18 20.85
N LYS A 404 -6.62 8.23 22.08
CA LYS A 404 -6.37 9.34 23.01
C LYS A 404 -5.15 9.06 23.89
N ASP A 405 -4.19 9.99 23.89
CA ASP A 405 -3.06 9.99 24.82
C ASP A 405 -2.67 11.44 25.17
N ASP A 406 -3.05 11.88 26.36
CA ASP A 406 -2.83 13.25 26.82
C ASP A 406 -1.37 13.50 27.28
N PHE A 407 -0.55 12.44 27.36
CA PHE A 407 0.77 12.44 28.01
C PHE A 407 1.92 12.38 27.00
N LEU A 408 1.73 11.67 25.88
CA LEU A 408 2.78 11.43 24.89
C LEU A 408 3.41 12.71 24.33
N GLN A 409 2.62 13.77 24.19
CA GLN A 409 3.07 15.07 23.66
C GLN A 409 4.26 15.67 24.43
N TYR A 410 4.39 15.37 25.72
CA TYR A 410 5.47 15.90 26.56
C TYR A 410 6.83 15.22 26.32
N PHE A 411 6.84 14.07 25.65
CA PHE A 411 8.05 13.32 25.32
C PHE A 411 8.59 13.63 23.91
N ILE A 412 7.89 14.47 23.13
CA ILE A 412 8.26 14.81 21.75
C ILE A 412 9.14 16.06 21.75
N LYS A 413 10.21 16.03 20.96
CA LYS A 413 11.01 17.22 20.63
C LYS A 413 10.75 17.64 19.19
N GLY A 414 10.21 18.84 18.99
CA GLY A 414 10.01 19.43 17.66
C GLY A 414 8.65 19.11 17.03
N LYS A 415 8.53 19.36 15.71
CA LYS A 415 7.30 19.13 14.96
C LYS A 415 7.14 17.63 14.66
N VAL A 416 5.92 17.12 14.86
CA VAL A 416 5.56 15.75 14.48
C VAL A 416 5.41 15.68 12.95
N SER A 417 6.27 14.89 12.31
CA SER A 417 6.18 14.58 10.88
C SER A 417 4.99 13.68 10.59
N ARG A 418 4.31 13.89 9.46
CA ARG A 418 3.24 12.99 9.01
C ARG A 418 3.81 11.62 8.64
N LYS A 419 3.17 10.54 9.09
CA LYS A 419 3.49 9.15 8.73
C LYS A 419 2.41 8.56 7.82
N SER A 420 2.75 7.51 7.09
CA SER A 420 1.84 6.83 6.18
C SER A 420 0.73 6.07 6.95
N PRO A 421 -0.46 5.87 6.34
CA PRO A 421 -1.58 5.23 7.03
C PRO A 421 -1.25 3.84 7.56
N GLU A 422 -0.45 3.04 6.83
CA GLU A 422 -0.06 1.70 7.29
C GLU A 422 0.80 1.74 8.57
N ILE A 423 1.64 2.77 8.74
CA ILE A 423 2.42 2.97 9.98
C ILE A 423 1.47 3.37 11.11
N ASN A 424 0.57 4.34 10.89
CA ASN A 424 -0.37 4.80 11.91
C ASN A 424 -1.28 3.65 12.40
N ARG A 425 -1.80 2.84 11.47
CA ARG A 425 -2.62 1.65 11.76
C ARG A 425 -1.84 0.57 12.51
N GLY A 426 -0.57 0.34 12.15
CA GLY A 426 0.31 -0.59 12.86
C GLY A 426 0.57 -0.17 14.31
N TYR A 427 0.88 1.11 14.54
CA TYR A 427 1.06 1.66 15.89
C TYR A 427 -0.23 1.65 16.71
N TYR A 428 -1.38 1.96 16.10
CA TYR A 428 -2.69 1.79 16.75
C TYR A 428 -2.87 0.36 17.25
N ALA A 429 -2.67 -0.63 16.37
CA ALA A 429 -2.86 -2.03 16.72
C ALA A 429 -1.96 -2.48 17.88
N ARG A 430 -0.68 -2.11 17.82
CA ARG A 430 0.31 -2.36 18.88
C ARG A 430 -0.12 -1.73 20.21
N VAL A 431 -0.34 -0.42 20.23
CA VAL A 431 -0.63 0.33 21.46
C VAL A 431 -1.96 -0.10 22.08
N ARG A 432 -2.96 -0.36 21.24
CA ARG A 432 -4.28 -0.84 21.67
C ARG A 432 -4.20 -2.23 22.30
N ALA A 433 -3.47 -3.15 21.68
CA ALA A 433 -3.34 -4.52 22.18
C ALA A 433 -2.60 -4.58 23.53
N VAL A 434 -1.46 -3.88 23.66
CA VAL A 434 -0.71 -3.78 24.93
C VAL A 434 -1.58 -3.16 26.02
N TYR A 435 -2.30 -2.08 25.70
CA TYR A 435 -3.19 -1.40 26.64
C TYR A 435 -4.31 -2.31 27.15
N LEU A 436 -5.01 -3.01 26.24
CA LEU A 436 -6.10 -3.91 26.61
C LEU A 436 -5.60 -5.07 27.49
N ALA A 437 -4.46 -5.68 27.16
CA ALA A 437 -3.88 -6.74 27.97
C ALA A 437 -3.53 -6.27 29.39
N ALA A 438 -2.87 -5.11 29.52
CA ALA A 438 -2.53 -4.54 30.82
C ALA A 438 -3.78 -4.20 31.65
N LYS A 439 -4.77 -3.55 31.02
CA LYS A 439 -6.04 -3.20 31.67
C LYS A 439 -6.80 -4.44 32.15
N GLN A 440 -6.89 -5.49 31.32
CA GLN A 440 -7.55 -6.74 31.68
C GLN A 440 -6.82 -7.46 32.83
N PHE A 441 -5.48 -7.45 32.83
CA PHE A 441 -4.69 -8.01 33.91
C PHE A 441 -4.98 -7.30 35.24
N VAL A 442 -4.93 -5.97 35.26
CA VAL A 442 -5.25 -5.17 36.45
C VAL A 442 -6.69 -5.40 36.91
N LYS A 443 -7.63 -5.47 35.97
CA LYS A 443 -9.06 -5.74 36.25
C LYS A 443 -9.27 -7.12 36.87
N LYS A 444 -8.61 -8.17 36.36
CA LYS A 444 -8.75 -9.54 36.87
C LYS A 444 -8.33 -9.67 38.33
N PHE A 445 -7.30 -8.92 38.73
CA PHE A 445 -6.79 -8.93 40.09
C PHE A 445 -7.30 -7.78 40.94
N GLU A 446 -8.33 -7.05 40.50
CA GLU A 446 -8.94 -5.95 41.24
C GLU A 446 -7.90 -4.92 41.77
N LYS A 447 -6.90 -4.60 40.95
CA LYS A 447 -5.73 -3.76 41.28
C LYS A 447 -4.70 -4.36 42.25
N GLU A 448 -4.95 -5.52 42.84
CA GLU A 448 -4.02 -6.27 43.69
C GLU A 448 -2.97 -7.02 42.84
N CYS A 449 -2.25 -6.28 42.01
CA CYS A 449 -1.22 -6.79 41.11
C CYS A 449 -0.10 -5.77 40.89
N GLN A 450 0.93 -6.17 40.15
CA GLN A 450 2.08 -5.35 39.83
C GLN A 450 2.37 -5.39 38.33
N ILE A 451 2.96 -4.31 37.80
CA ILE A 451 3.41 -4.24 36.41
C ILE A 451 4.89 -3.88 36.39
N VAL A 452 5.67 -4.60 35.57
CA VAL A 452 7.07 -4.33 35.30
C VAL A 452 7.26 -4.16 33.80
N SER A 453 7.46 -2.94 33.35
CA SER A 453 7.73 -2.58 31.96
C SER A 453 9.24 -2.51 31.74
N ILE A 454 9.74 -3.21 30.73
CA ILE A 454 11.17 -3.40 30.48
C ILE A 454 11.48 -2.96 29.04
N GLY A 455 12.33 -1.94 28.90
CA GLY A 455 12.78 -1.42 27.61
C GLY A 455 11.68 -0.77 26.77
N CYS A 456 10.65 -0.21 27.39
CA CYS A 456 9.52 0.41 26.70
C CYS A 456 9.72 1.91 26.39
N GLY A 457 10.87 2.50 26.74
CA GLY A 457 11.22 3.85 26.34
C GLY A 457 10.33 4.94 26.96
N PHE A 458 9.90 5.89 26.13
CA PHE A 458 8.93 6.93 26.52
C PHE A 458 7.47 6.46 26.48
N ASP A 459 7.22 5.24 26.96
CA ASP A 459 5.87 4.74 27.11
C ASP A 459 5.06 5.53 28.17
N THR A 460 3.75 5.63 27.93
CA THR A 460 2.78 6.40 28.70
C THR A 460 1.72 5.54 29.40
N LEU A 461 1.84 4.21 29.35
CA LEU A 461 0.82 3.26 29.81
C LEU A 461 0.40 3.48 31.26
N PHE A 462 1.36 3.76 32.16
CA PHE A 462 1.07 4.07 33.56
C PHE A 462 0.06 5.22 33.70
N TRP A 463 0.32 6.35 33.05
CA TRP A 463 -0.55 7.53 33.13
C TRP A 463 -1.91 7.26 32.49
N ARG A 464 -1.96 6.51 31.38
CA ARG A 464 -3.22 6.12 30.74
C ARG A 464 -4.07 5.24 31.66
N LEU A 465 -3.49 4.19 32.24
CA LEU A 465 -4.17 3.32 33.20
C LEU A 465 -4.66 4.11 34.43
N LYS A 466 -3.79 4.94 35.03
CA LYS A 466 -4.14 5.76 36.20
C LYS A 466 -5.24 6.77 35.90
N SER A 467 -5.24 7.39 34.71
CA SER A 467 -6.27 8.35 34.31
C SER A 467 -7.67 7.72 34.17
N GLU A 468 -7.73 6.41 33.93
CA GLU A 468 -8.97 5.63 33.90
C GLU A 468 -9.25 4.88 35.22
N GLY A 469 -8.44 5.10 36.26
CA GLY A 469 -8.61 4.47 37.57
C GLY A 469 -8.23 2.98 37.61
N TRP A 470 -7.26 2.55 36.79
CA TRP A 470 -6.73 1.18 36.73
C TRP A 470 -5.25 1.10 37.17
N GLU A 471 -4.90 1.80 38.25
CA GLU A 471 -3.55 1.76 38.82
C GLU A 471 -3.26 0.43 39.58
N PRO A 472 -2.11 -0.25 39.33
CA PRO A 472 -1.67 -1.41 40.11
C PRO A 472 -1.02 -0.97 41.45
N LYS A 473 -0.71 -1.94 42.34
CA LYS A 473 0.03 -1.66 43.59
C LYS A 473 1.47 -1.21 43.37
N SER A 474 2.06 -1.56 42.24
CA SER A 474 3.40 -1.11 41.87
C SER A 474 3.54 -1.17 40.35
N TYR A 475 4.16 -0.14 39.78
CA TYR A 475 4.49 0.00 38.38
C TYR A 475 5.98 0.33 38.28
N VAL A 476 6.76 -0.61 37.77
CA VAL A 476 8.21 -0.46 37.63
C VAL A 476 8.55 -0.36 36.16
N GLU A 477 9.37 0.62 35.81
CA GLU A 477 9.98 0.76 34.50
C GLU A 477 11.49 0.54 34.60
N VAL A 478 12.03 -0.31 33.73
CA VAL A 478 13.46 -0.61 33.64
C VAL A 478 13.93 -0.29 32.23
N ASP A 479 14.90 0.62 32.09
CA ASP A 479 15.44 1.01 30.77
C ASP A 479 16.92 1.40 30.84
N PHE A 480 17.55 1.66 29.70
CA PHE A 480 18.91 2.17 29.63
C PHE A 480 19.04 3.52 30.33
N ILE A 481 20.21 3.74 30.95
CA ILE A 481 20.48 4.93 31.76
C ILE A 481 20.19 6.25 31.04
N ASP A 482 20.48 6.34 29.74
CA ASP A 482 20.26 7.56 28.97
C ASP A 482 18.76 7.82 28.72
N ILE A 483 17.97 6.77 28.50
CA ILE A 483 16.52 6.86 28.36
C ILE A 483 15.89 7.25 29.70
N VAL A 484 16.31 6.60 30.80
CA VAL A 484 15.86 6.93 32.17
C VAL A 484 16.16 8.39 32.51
N ARG A 485 17.40 8.85 32.28
CA ARG A 485 17.78 10.26 32.50
C ARG A 485 16.93 11.24 31.71
N LYS A 486 16.69 10.96 30.42
CA LYS A 486 15.84 11.79 29.57
C LYS A 486 14.39 11.82 30.11
N LYS A 487 13.83 10.66 30.47
CA LYS A 487 12.47 10.54 31.02
C LYS A 487 12.34 11.28 32.36
N ILE A 488 13.27 11.08 33.31
CA ILE A 488 13.32 11.84 34.59
C ILE A 488 13.38 13.36 34.34
N SER A 489 14.17 13.81 33.36
CA SER A 489 14.27 15.23 33.01
C SER A 489 12.94 15.80 32.50
N VAL A 490 12.18 15.04 31.71
CA VAL A 490 10.83 15.42 31.26
C VAL A 490 9.85 15.43 32.44
N LEU A 491 9.85 14.40 33.29
CA LEU A 491 8.98 14.31 34.48
C LEU A 491 9.17 15.51 35.41
N LYS A 492 10.41 15.86 35.75
CA LYS A 492 10.72 17.01 36.64
C LYS A 492 10.26 18.36 36.07
N LYS A 493 10.10 18.48 34.75
CA LYS A 493 9.68 19.72 34.07
C LYS A 493 8.19 19.79 33.80
N CYS A 494 7.45 18.68 33.91
CA CYS A 494 6.06 18.58 33.52
C CYS A 494 5.16 18.20 34.72
N PRO A 495 4.48 19.17 35.35
CA PRO A 495 3.56 18.89 36.46
C PRO A 495 2.47 17.88 36.10
N MET A 496 1.97 17.88 34.86
CA MET A 496 0.96 16.93 34.38
C MET A 496 1.43 15.46 34.46
N LEU A 497 2.74 15.21 34.35
CA LEU A 497 3.31 13.87 34.49
C LEU A 497 3.77 13.59 35.93
N MET A 498 4.24 14.62 36.65
CA MET A 498 4.81 14.46 37.99
C MET A 498 3.75 14.35 39.09
N SER A 499 2.68 15.16 39.04
CA SER A 499 1.63 15.19 40.06
C SER A 499 0.92 13.83 40.23
N PRO A 500 0.62 13.06 39.16
CA PRO A 500 0.07 11.72 39.31
C PRO A 500 1.00 10.72 39.99
N LEU A 501 2.29 11.00 40.18
CA LEU A 501 3.22 10.07 40.83
C LEU A 501 3.24 10.23 42.36
N VAL A 502 2.79 11.38 42.88
CA VAL A 502 2.84 11.70 44.31
C VAL A 502 1.59 11.13 45.01
N ALA A 503 1.79 10.27 46.00
CA ALA A 503 0.75 9.92 46.99
C ALA A 503 0.79 10.92 48.15
N SER A 504 -0.30 11.04 48.92
CA SER A 504 -0.50 12.14 49.90
C SER A 504 0.58 12.30 50.98
N ASP A 505 1.46 11.30 51.18
CA ASP A 505 2.49 11.29 52.22
C ASP A 505 3.88 10.77 51.76
N ASP A 506 4.11 10.54 50.45
CA ASP A 506 5.39 9.98 49.94
C ASP A 506 6.29 11.07 49.31
N GLU A 507 7.56 11.15 49.75
CA GLU A 507 8.59 11.97 49.09
C GLU A 507 9.09 11.31 47.79
N ILE A 508 9.29 12.10 46.74
CA ILE A 508 9.92 11.65 45.49
C ILE A 508 11.43 11.55 45.69
N CYS A 509 11.97 10.34 45.66
CA CYS A 509 13.41 10.09 45.69
C CYS A 509 13.95 9.92 44.27
N SER A 510 14.93 10.74 43.86
CA SER A 510 15.60 10.60 42.55
C SER A 510 17.06 10.98 42.63
N ASP A 511 17.95 10.10 42.17
CA ASP A 511 19.40 10.28 42.11
C ASP A 511 19.93 10.50 40.67
N GLY A 512 19.02 10.66 39.70
CA GLY A 512 19.33 10.81 38.28
C GLY A 512 19.65 9.50 37.55
N LYS A 513 19.68 8.37 38.25
CA LYS A 513 19.70 7.00 37.68
C LYS A 513 18.43 6.23 38.00
N SER A 514 17.69 6.68 39.00
CA SER A 514 16.41 6.16 39.44
C SER A 514 15.45 7.28 39.83
N LEU A 515 14.16 6.95 39.86
CA LEU A 515 13.08 7.75 40.42
C LEU A 515 12.08 6.82 41.09
N HIS A 516 11.82 7.04 42.38
CA HIS A 516 10.82 6.29 43.14
C HIS A 516 9.80 7.27 43.74
N SER A 517 8.52 7.01 43.51
CA SER A 517 7.41 7.84 43.99
C SER A 517 6.13 7.02 44.16
N GLY A 518 5.74 6.76 45.40
CA GLY A 518 4.56 5.95 45.73
C GLY A 518 4.58 4.59 45.04
N LEU A 519 3.62 4.38 44.13
CA LEU A 519 3.44 3.14 43.37
C LEU A 519 4.30 3.08 42.10
N TYR A 520 4.99 4.16 41.71
CA TYR A 520 5.77 4.24 40.46
C TYR A 520 7.27 4.24 40.72
N HIS A 521 8.00 3.41 39.97
CA HIS A 521 9.45 3.31 40.03
C HIS A 521 10.02 3.29 38.62
N LEU A 522 11.07 4.08 38.38
CA LEU A 522 11.81 4.12 37.14
C LEU A 522 13.29 3.92 37.46
N VAL A 523 13.89 2.86 36.96
CA VAL A 523 15.27 2.48 37.31
C VAL A 523 16.11 2.19 36.06
N ALA A 524 17.39 2.55 36.12
CA ALA A 524 18.33 2.33 35.02
C ALA A 524 19.07 0.99 35.16
N ALA A 525 18.89 0.10 34.20
CA ALA A 525 19.64 -1.16 34.12
C ALA A 525 19.93 -1.57 32.68
N ASP A 526 21.10 -2.16 32.44
CA ASP A 526 21.40 -2.82 31.18
C ASP A 526 20.81 -4.24 31.22
N LEU A 527 19.88 -4.53 30.31
CA LEU A 527 19.17 -5.81 30.27
C LEU A 527 20.09 -7.00 29.95
N ARG A 528 21.30 -6.75 29.42
CA ARG A 528 22.34 -7.76 29.24
C ARG A 528 22.96 -8.21 30.56
N GLN A 529 22.82 -7.40 31.61
CA GLN A 529 23.43 -7.61 32.94
C GLN A 529 22.35 -7.95 33.97
N VAL A 530 21.97 -9.23 34.05
CA VAL A 530 20.90 -9.72 34.95
C VAL A 530 21.15 -9.35 36.41
N ASP A 531 22.40 -9.38 36.88
CA ASP A 531 22.76 -8.99 38.25
C ASP A 531 22.52 -7.50 38.53
N GLN A 532 22.66 -6.65 37.51
CA GLN A 532 22.30 -5.24 37.62
C GLN A 532 20.78 -5.09 37.71
N VAL A 533 20.04 -5.71 36.78
CA VAL A 533 18.56 -5.69 36.77
C VAL A 533 18.00 -6.15 38.13
N SER A 534 18.52 -7.25 38.67
CA SER A 534 18.13 -7.79 39.98
C SER A 534 18.35 -6.80 41.12
N ARG A 535 19.52 -6.16 41.19
CA ARG A 535 19.83 -5.17 42.23
C ARG A 535 18.93 -3.94 42.17
N GLU A 536 18.69 -3.40 40.98
CA GLU A 536 17.86 -2.20 40.81
C GLU A 536 16.38 -2.49 41.09
N MET A 537 15.88 -3.67 40.67
CA MET A 537 14.51 -4.09 40.95
C MET A 537 14.25 -4.37 42.44
N ALA A 538 15.26 -4.82 43.20
CA ALA A 538 15.15 -5.01 44.64
C ALA A 538 14.79 -3.72 45.40
N GLY A 539 15.18 -2.55 44.86
CA GLY A 539 14.83 -1.23 45.42
C GLY A 539 13.39 -0.77 45.13
N CYS A 540 12.64 -1.47 44.27
CA CYS A 540 11.33 -1.04 43.77
C CYS A 540 10.13 -1.53 44.60
N LYS A 541 10.35 -1.99 45.84
CA LYS A 541 9.29 -2.46 46.77
C LYS A 541 8.35 -3.51 46.16
N LEU A 542 8.85 -4.37 45.27
CA LEU A 542 8.04 -5.41 44.62
C LEU A 542 7.69 -6.53 45.63
N SER A 543 6.48 -7.09 45.56
CA SER A 543 6.05 -8.21 46.42
C SER A 543 6.08 -9.53 45.67
N SER A 544 6.82 -10.52 46.19
CA SER A 544 6.87 -11.86 45.58
C SER A 544 5.51 -12.59 45.56
N SER A 545 4.56 -12.16 46.40
CA SER A 545 3.25 -12.79 46.55
C SER A 545 2.18 -12.24 45.60
N LEU A 546 2.40 -11.07 44.98
CA LEU A 546 1.40 -10.45 44.10
C LEU A 546 1.56 -10.93 42.65
N PRO A 547 0.45 -11.12 41.91
CA PRO A 547 0.49 -11.36 40.48
C PRO A 547 1.22 -10.24 39.75
N THR A 548 2.19 -10.58 38.90
CA THR A 548 3.01 -9.59 38.19
C THR A 548 2.91 -9.75 36.67
N LEU A 549 2.64 -8.65 35.97
CA LEU A 549 2.69 -8.55 34.50
C LEU A 549 3.99 -7.89 34.07
N PHE A 550 4.79 -8.61 33.31
CA PHE A 550 5.93 -8.07 32.58
C PHE A 550 5.50 -7.59 31.20
N ILE A 551 6.01 -6.44 30.76
CA ILE A 551 5.77 -5.89 29.43
C ILE A 551 7.11 -5.58 28.78
N ALA A 552 7.33 -6.08 27.57
CA ALA A 552 8.46 -5.73 26.72
C ALA A 552 7.96 -5.34 25.32
N GLU A 553 8.53 -4.27 24.76
CA GLU A 553 8.15 -3.77 23.43
C GLU A 553 9.38 -3.55 22.56
N CYS A 554 9.59 -4.43 21.57
CA CYS A 554 10.69 -4.43 20.61
C CYS A 554 12.09 -4.38 21.24
N VAL A 555 12.27 -4.81 22.49
CA VAL A 555 13.58 -4.76 23.16
C VAL A 555 14.31 -6.10 23.15
N LEU A 556 13.58 -7.21 23.31
CA LEU A 556 14.16 -8.55 23.42
C LEU A 556 14.85 -9.01 22.12
N VAL A 557 14.44 -8.47 20.98
CA VAL A 557 15.02 -8.71 19.65
C VAL A 557 16.40 -8.09 19.47
N TYR A 558 16.76 -7.09 20.29
CA TYR A 558 18.10 -6.48 20.27
C TYR A 558 19.13 -7.24 21.11
N LEU A 559 18.68 -8.21 21.90
CA LEU A 559 19.53 -9.05 22.73
C LEU A 559 19.83 -10.36 22.01
N LYS A 560 21.08 -10.81 22.06
CA LYS A 560 21.42 -12.17 21.60
C LYS A 560 20.65 -13.19 22.44
N PRO A 561 20.32 -14.39 21.93
CA PRO A 561 19.65 -15.41 22.75
C PRO A 561 20.43 -15.80 24.00
N ALA A 562 21.77 -15.78 23.93
CA ALA A 562 22.64 -15.98 25.09
C ALA A 562 22.49 -14.89 26.19
N GLU A 563 22.00 -13.71 25.84
CA GLU A 563 21.80 -12.58 26.77
C GLU A 563 20.34 -12.53 27.26
N SER A 564 19.38 -12.76 26.37
CA SER A 564 17.96 -12.69 26.71
C SER A 564 17.42 -13.92 27.46
N LEU A 565 17.97 -15.12 27.22
CA LEU A 565 17.52 -16.34 27.92
C LEU A 565 17.79 -16.27 29.44
N PRO A 566 18.98 -15.86 29.92
CA PRO A 566 19.22 -15.64 31.35
C PRO A 566 18.28 -14.60 31.97
N LEU A 567 18.00 -13.50 31.27
CA LEU A 567 17.05 -12.48 31.73
C LEU A 567 15.65 -13.06 31.90
N LEU A 568 15.12 -13.73 30.88
CA LEU A 568 13.79 -14.35 30.93
C LEU A 568 13.69 -15.39 32.05
N LYS A 569 14.77 -16.16 32.27
CA LYS A 569 14.85 -17.15 33.36
C LYS A 569 14.85 -16.50 34.74
N PHE A 570 15.57 -15.40 34.90
CA PHE A 570 15.53 -14.61 36.12
C PHE A 570 14.12 -14.09 36.41
N LEU A 571 13.46 -13.47 35.42
CA LEU A 571 12.11 -12.92 35.57
C LEU A 571 11.06 -13.98 35.89
N ALA A 572 11.15 -15.16 35.27
CA ALA A 572 10.30 -16.32 35.60
C ALA A 572 10.50 -16.82 37.05
N GLY A 573 11.69 -16.60 37.61
CA GLY A 573 12.05 -16.97 38.98
C GLY A 573 11.68 -15.94 40.05
N MET A 574 11.36 -14.70 39.68
CA MET A 574 11.12 -13.61 40.65
C MET A 574 9.80 -13.73 41.39
N PHE A 575 8.74 -14.17 40.70
CA PHE A 575 7.38 -14.16 41.22
C PHE A 575 6.75 -15.55 41.09
N GLU A 576 5.87 -15.88 42.03
CA GLU A 576 5.19 -17.17 42.04
C GLU A 576 4.14 -17.26 40.93
N THR A 577 3.47 -16.14 40.63
CA THR A 577 2.47 -16.04 39.57
C THR A 577 2.75 -14.81 38.71
N CYS A 578 3.11 -15.04 37.45
CA CYS A 578 3.46 -13.94 36.53
C CYS A 578 3.08 -14.24 35.09
N ILE A 579 2.94 -13.16 34.32
CA ILE A 579 2.64 -13.18 32.88
C ILE A 579 3.64 -12.24 32.18
N PHE A 580 4.07 -12.59 30.99
CA PHE A 580 4.97 -11.81 30.17
C PHE A 580 4.29 -11.48 28.85
N LEU A 581 4.07 -10.19 28.60
CA LEU A 581 3.60 -9.69 27.32
C LEU A 581 4.79 -9.11 26.55
N ASN A 582 5.03 -9.65 25.36
CA ASN A 582 6.14 -9.24 24.52
C ASN A 582 5.64 -8.89 23.12
N TYR A 583 5.87 -7.67 22.69
CA TYR A 583 5.64 -7.25 21.31
C TYR A 583 6.99 -7.20 20.58
N GLU A 584 7.20 -8.00 19.53
CA GLU A 584 8.43 -7.95 18.72
C GLU A 584 8.21 -8.50 17.30
N GLN A 585 9.27 -8.62 16.51
CA GLN A 585 9.22 -9.11 15.13
C GLN A 585 8.97 -10.62 15.05
N ILE A 586 8.37 -11.07 13.95
CA ILE A 586 8.15 -12.48 13.60
C ILE A 586 8.28 -12.70 12.10
N ASN A 587 8.37 -13.97 11.67
CA ASN A 587 8.43 -14.35 10.26
C ASN A 587 9.67 -13.81 9.53
N MET A 588 10.77 -13.59 10.26
CA MET A 588 12.00 -12.97 9.74
C MET A 588 12.76 -13.82 8.71
N GLY A 589 12.33 -15.07 8.48
CA GLY A 589 12.92 -15.95 7.48
C GLY A 589 12.36 -15.77 6.05
N ASP A 590 11.22 -15.11 5.89
CA ASP A 590 10.61 -14.91 4.57
C ASP A 590 11.24 -13.73 3.80
N ARG A 591 10.76 -13.45 2.59
CA ARG A 591 11.32 -12.38 1.76
C ARG A 591 11.12 -10.98 2.34
N PHE A 592 9.98 -10.71 2.94
CA PHE A 592 9.70 -9.41 3.56
C PHE A 592 10.50 -9.25 4.85
N GLY A 593 10.60 -10.32 5.66
CA GLY A 593 11.48 -10.37 6.83
C GLY A 593 12.94 -10.07 6.50
N GLN A 594 13.49 -10.70 5.45
CA GLN A 594 14.86 -10.43 4.99
C GLN A 594 15.08 -8.96 4.60
N ILE A 595 14.13 -8.39 3.86
CA ILE A 595 14.15 -6.97 3.48
C ILE A 595 14.13 -6.06 4.72
N MET A 596 13.33 -6.42 5.73
CA MET A 596 13.27 -5.66 6.99
C MET A 596 14.63 -5.69 7.72
N LEU A 597 15.32 -6.83 7.72
CA LEU A 597 16.67 -6.95 8.29
C LEU A 597 17.69 -6.09 7.56
N GLU A 598 17.73 -6.18 6.22
CA GLU A 598 18.61 -5.38 5.38
C GLU A 598 18.41 -3.87 5.66
N ASN A 599 17.16 -3.43 5.77
CA ASN A 599 16.83 -2.04 6.07
C ASN A 599 17.28 -1.58 7.46
N LEU A 600 17.18 -2.44 8.46
CA LEU A 600 17.60 -2.15 9.84
C LEU A 600 19.13 -2.16 9.97
N GLU A 601 19.81 -3.06 9.28
CA GLU A 601 21.27 -3.15 9.23
C GLU A 601 21.89 -1.90 8.59
N VAL A 602 21.32 -1.41 7.48
CA VAL A 602 21.74 -0.14 6.84
C VAL A 602 21.60 1.07 7.78
N ARG A 603 20.69 1.02 8.75
CA ARG A 603 20.49 2.07 9.76
C ARG A 603 21.37 1.91 10.99
N GLY A 604 22.28 0.92 11.00
CA GLY A 604 23.12 0.60 12.15
C GLY A 604 22.36 -0.01 13.32
N CYS A 605 21.19 -0.61 13.07
CA CYS A 605 20.33 -1.20 14.11
C CYS A 605 20.14 -2.71 13.87
N PRO A 606 21.21 -3.53 13.95
CA PRO A 606 21.09 -4.96 13.70
C PRO A 606 20.23 -5.64 14.80
N LEU A 607 19.34 -6.53 14.38
CA LEU A 607 18.52 -7.33 15.29
C LEU A 607 19.32 -8.54 15.79
N ALA A 608 20.08 -8.37 16.88
CA ALA A 608 20.96 -9.42 17.41
C ALA A 608 20.23 -10.71 17.83
N GLY A 609 18.94 -10.61 18.15
CA GLY A 609 18.03 -11.70 18.51
C GLY A 609 17.16 -12.20 17.35
N VAL A 610 17.49 -11.90 16.10
CA VAL A 610 16.66 -12.29 14.94
C VAL A 610 16.38 -13.80 14.87
N GLU A 611 17.31 -14.64 15.33
CA GLU A 611 17.17 -16.10 15.26
C GLU A 611 15.99 -16.66 16.06
N VAL A 612 15.54 -15.96 17.12
CA VAL A 612 14.35 -16.34 17.89
C VAL A 612 13.06 -15.73 17.32
N CYS A 613 13.14 -14.90 16.28
CA CYS A 613 12.03 -14.22 15.63
C CYS A 613 11.60 -14.88 14.30
N MET A 614 11.97 -16.13 14.07
CA MET A 614 11.76 -16.80 12.78
C MET A 614 10.33 -17.28 12.59
N THR A 615 9.72 -17.90 13.61
CA THR A 615 8.36 -18.44 13.55
C THR A 615 7.65 -18.30 14.90
N LYS A 616 6.36 -18.66 14.97
CA LYS A 616 5.64 -18.71 16.26
C LYS A 616 6.30 -19.69 17.23
N GLU A 617 6.74 -20.83 16.74
CA GLU A 617 7.35 -21.88 17.54
C GLU A 617 8.70 -21.45 18.16
N THR A 618 9.47 -20.58 17.49
CA THR A 618 10.73 -20.08 18.07
C THR A 618 10.48 -19.14 19.24
N HIS A 619 9.41 -18.33 19.17
CA HIS A 619 8.95 -17.49 20.27
C HIS A 619 8.45 -18.31 21.46
N GLU A 620 7.58 -19.30 21.21
CA GLU A 620 7.02 -20.15 22.27
C GLU A 620 8.14 -20.88 23.04
N ARG A 621 9.07 -21.50 22.29
CA ARG A 621 10.20 -22.24 22.85
C ARG A 621 11.12 -21.36 23.71
N ARG A 622 11.37 -20.12 23.29
CA ARG A 622 12.23 -19.17 24.03
C ARG A 622 11.75 -18.96 25.48
N PHE A 623 10.44 -18.87 25.67
CA PHE A 623 9.85 -18.71 27.00
C PHE A 623 9.77 -20.03 27.77
N GLU A 624 9.39 -21.13 27.13
CA GLU A 624 9.34 -22.44 27.79
C GLU A 624 10.73 -22.89 28.28
N GLU A 625 11.79 -22.68 27.48
CA GLU A 625 13.18 -22.95 27.88
C GLU A 625 13.68 -22.05 29.03
N ALA A 626 13.11 -20.85 29.16
CA ALA A 626 13.37 -19.94 30.27
C ALA A 626 12.64 -20.33 31.58
N GLY A 627 11.79 -21.36 31.56
CA GLY A 627 11.07 -21.85 32.75
C GLY A 627 9.70 -21.20 32.96
N TRP A 628 9.08 -20.68 31.90
CA TRP A 628 7.66 -20.33 31.86
C TRP A 628 6.84 -21.59 31.59
N ASP A 629 5.61 -21.68 32.12
CA ASP A 629 4.79 -22.90 32.00
C ASP A 629 4.34 -23.12 30.54
N LYS A 630 4.03 -22.02 29.84
CA LYS A 630 3.64 -22.01 28.43
C LYS A 630 3.70 -20.60 27.84
N ALA A 631 3.80 -20.51 26.53
CA ALA A 631 3.61 -19.27 25.77
C ALA A 631 2.72 -19.48 24.53
N ASN A 632 2.00 -18.43 24.13
CA ASN A 632 1.21 -18.38 22.89
C ASN A 632 1.57 -17.12 22.08
N VAL A 633 1.52 -17.22 20.76
CA VAL A 633 1.96 -16.17 19.84
C VAL A 633 0.91 -15.86 18.77
N TRP A 634 0.63 -14.56 18.58
CA TRP A 634 -0.24 -14.06 17.51
C TRP A 634 0.50 -13.03 16.67
N THR A 635 0.37 -13.13 15.35
CA THR A 635 0.82 -12.04 14.48
C THR A 635 -0.06 -10.82 14.72
N MET A 636 0.48 -9.62 14.50
CA MET A 636 -0.31 -8.41 14.66
C MET A 636 -1.44 -8.34 13.64
N ASN A 637 -1.38 -9.09 12.55
CA ASN A 637 -2.48 -9.22 11.60
C ASN A 637 -3.65 -10.00 12.22
N GLU A 638 -3.34 -11.09 12.93
CA GLU A 638 -4.33 -11.81 13.73
C GLU A 638 -4.92 -10.89 14.80
N VAL A 639 -4.07 -10.22 15.60
CA VAL A 639 -4.50 -9.27 16.65
C VAL A 639 -5.38 -8.16 16.10
N TYR A 640 -4.99 -7.57 14.97
CA TYR A 640 -5.75 -6.52 14.30
C TYR A 640 -7.18 -6.99 14.01
N HIS A 641 -7.34 -8.21 13.48
CA HIS A 641 -8.65 -8.77 13.16
C HIS A 641 -9.46 -9.23 14.38
N LEU A 642 -8.85 -9.31 15.57
CA LEU A 642 -9.54 -9.59 16.83
C LEU A 642 -10.24 -8.36 17.43
N PHE A 643 -9.86 -7.14 17.03
CA PHE A 643 -10.58 -5.93 17.43
C PHE A 643 -12.01 -5.94 16.88
N ALA A 644 -12.94 -5.37 17.66
CA ALA A 644 -14.34 -5.24 17.29
C ALA A 644 -14.49 -4.57 15.91
N ALA A 645 -15.42 -5.06 15.09
CA ALA A 645 -15.58 -4.56 13.72
C ALA A 645 -15.96 -3.07 13.68
N SER A 646 -16.70 -2.57 14.68
CA SER A 646 -16.99 -1.14 14.86
C SER A 646 -15.72 -0.34 15.11
N GLU A 647 -14.91 -0.75 16.09
CA GLU A 647 -13.65 -0.11 16.45
C GLU A 647 -12.69 -0.05 15.25
N ARG A 648 -12.55 -1.18 14.52
CA ARG A 648 -11.74 -1.20 13.30
C ARG A 648 -12.26 -0.26 12.23
N ARG A 649 -13.56 -0.24 11.96
CA ARG A 649 -14.15 0.64 10.93
C ARG A 649 -13.95 2.11 11.28
N GLU A 650 -14.14 2.48 12.55
CA GLU A 650 -13.92 3.85 13.01
C GLU A 650 -12.47 4.28 12.75
N MET A 651 -11.52 3.45 13.14
CA MET A 651 -10.10 3.70 12.92
C MET A 651 -9.72 3.69 11.43
N GLU A 652 -10.23 2.75 10.65
CA GLU A 652 -9.98 2.65 9.20
C GLU A 652 -10.58 3.82 8.40
N ASN A 653 -11.55 4.55 8.95
CA ASN A 653 -12.16 5.73 8.34
C ASN A 653 -11.39 7.03 8.63
N ILE A 654 -10.40 7.03 9.53
CA ILE A 654 -9.61 8.23 9.85
C ILE A 654 -8.84 8.72 8.62
N GLU A 655 -8.28 7.80 7.83
CA GLU A 655 -7.53 8.09 6.61
C GLU A 655 -7.92 7.13 5.49
N PHE A 656 -8.05 7.65 4.26
CA PHE A 656 -8.18 6.82 3.07
C PHE A 656 -6.92 5.98 2.88
N PHE A 657 -7.10 4.68 2.63
CA PHE A 657 -6.01 3.73 2.43
C PHE A 657 -6.45 2.60 1.50
N ASP A 658 -5.72 2.39 0.42
CA ASP A 658 -5.98 1.40 -0.63
C ASP A 658 -4.91 0.31 -0.75
N GLU A 659 -3.81 0.40 0.01
CA GLU A 659 -2.67 -0.55 -0.01
C GLU A 659 -2.81 -1.64 1.06
N ILE A 660 -3.94 -2.36 1.09
CA ILE A 660 -4.27 -3.32 2.15
C ILE A 660 -3.22 -4.44 2.28
N GLU A 661 -2.65 -4.87 1.16
CA GLU A 661 -1.61 -5.89 1.10
C GLU A 661 -0.34 -5.47 1.85
N LEU A 662 0.03 -4.18 1.77
CA LEU A 662 1.21 -3.65 2.45
C LEU A 662 1.01 -3.62 3.98
N LEU A 663 -0.16 -3.20 4.44
CA LEU A 663 -0.52 -3.26 5.85
C LEU A 663 -0.53 -4.70 6.36
N THR A 664 -1.10 -5.62 5.58
CA THR A 664 -1.12 -7.05 5.91
C THR A 664 0.30 -7.59 6.06
N GLN A 665 1.19 -7.30 5.12
CA GLN A 665 2.60 -7.72 5.21
C GLN A 665 3.29 -7.16 6.45
N LEU A 666 3.10 -5.86 6.75
CA LEU A 666 3.66 -5.24 7.94
C LEU A 666 3.16 -5.94 9.23
N LEU A 667 1.85 -6.16 9.34
CA LEU A 667 1.24 -6.76 10.53
C LEU A 667 1.55 -8.26 10.67
N GLU A 668 1.82 -8.98 9.59
CA GLU A 668 2.27 -10.37 9.64
C GLU A 668 3.73 -10.52 10.12
N HIS A 669 4.50 -9.42 10.22
CA HIS A 669 5.91 -9.43 10.62
C HIS A 669 6.18 -8.86 12.02
N TYR A 670 5.12 -8.60 12.77
CA TYR A 670 5.18 -8.32 14.19
C TYR A 670 4.23 -9.28 14.91
N CYS A 671 4.52 -9.59 16.17
CA CYS A 671 3.67 -10.44 16.99
C CYS A 671 3.52 -9.90 18.41
N ILE A 672 2.49 -10.40 19.09
CA ILE A 672 2.41 -10.42 20.55
C ILE A 672 2.58 -11.85 21.02
N THR A 673 3.55 -12.04 21.90
CA THR A 673 3.78 -13.28 22.66
C THR A 673 3.29 -13.06 24.07
N ILE A 674 2.44 -13.97 24.57
CA ILE A 674 2.08 -14.02 25.99
C ILE A 674 2.56 -15.32 26.58
N ALA A 675 3.49 -15.23 27.55
CA ALA A 675 3.95 -16.35 28.36
C ALA A 675 3.42 -16.21 29.79
N TRP A 676 3.20 -17.32 30.48
CA TRP A 676 2.73 -17.28 31.88
C TRP A 676 3.35 -18.37 32.74
N LYS A 677 3.32 -18.11 34.04
CA LYS A 677 3.64 -19.04 35.11
C LYS A 677 2.52 -18.97 36.14
N ASP A 678 1.75 -20.05 36.24
CA ASP A 678 0.54 -20.15 37.04
C ASP A 678 0.49 -21.47 37.83
N PRO A 679 1.42 -21.70 38.77
CA PRO A 679 1.44 -22.91 39.59
C PRO A 679 0.20 -23.04 40.48
N LYS A 680 -0.53 -21.94 40.70
CA LYS A 680 -1.77 -21.89 41.49
C LYS A 680 -3.03 -22.14 40.63
N ASN A 681 -2.86 -22.28 39.31
CA ASN A 681 -3.92 -22.51 38.33
C ASN A 681 -5.10 -21.52 38.50
N ILE A 682 -4.79 -20.24 38.71
CA ILE A 682 -5.77 -19.16 38.87
C ILE A 682 -6.33 -18.66 37.53
N GLY A 683 -6.00 -19.36 36.45
CA GLY A 683 -6.57 -19.14 35.14
C GLY A 683 -5.85 -18.07 34.35
N LEU A 684 -4.53 -17.90 34.51
CA LEU A 684 -3.76 -16.97 33.68
C LEU A 684 -3.84 -17.34 32.19
N GLU A 685 -3.98 -18.63 31.86
CA GLU A 685 -4.24 -19.11 30.50
C GLU A 685 -5.55 -18.58 29.90
N ASN A 686 -6.49 -18.14 30.74
CA ASN A 686 -7.73 -17.53 30.26
C ASN A 686 -7.53 -16.04 29.93
N LEU A 687 -6.67 -15.31 30.65
CA LEU A 687 -6.24 -13.94 30.24
C LEU A 687 -5.61 -13.94 28.85
N VAL A 688 -4.89 -15.02 28.54
CA VAL A 688 -4.29 -15.30 27.23
C VAL A 688 -5.36 -15.56 26.15
N GLN A 689 -6.55 -16.03 26.55
CA GLN A 689 -7.72 -16.25 25.69
C GLN A 689 -8.70 -15.06 25.61
N PHE A 690 -8.41 -13.89 26.22
CA PHE A 690 -9.24 -12.67 26.14
C PHE A 690 -8.68 -11.57 25.21
N LEU A 691 -7.47 -11.73 24.67
CA LEU A 691 -7.05 -10.99 23.46
C LEU A 691 -7.81 -11.35 22.16
N PRO A 692 -8.47 -12.52 22.01
CA PRO A 692 -9.40 -12.83 20.95
C PRO A 692 -10.86 -12.62 21.37
N GLY A 693 -11.33 -11.37 21.35
CA GLY A 693 -12.76 -11.09 21.42
C GLY A 693 -13.10 -9.91 22.32
N SER A 694 -14.19 -9.23 21.96
CA SER A 694 -14.84 -8.16 22.72
C SER A 694 -14.97 -8.47 24.21
N ASP A 695 -15.21 -7.42 25.01
CA ASP A 695 -15.47 -7.42 26.46
C ASP A 695 -16.58 -8.40 26.97
N ASP A 696 -17.05 -9.31 26.12
CA ASP A 696 -18.24 -10.12 26.29
C ASP A 696 -17.91 -11.58 26.66
N GLY A 697 -16.64 -11.99 26.61
CA GLY A 697 -16.18 -13.26 27.19
C GLY A 697 -16.78 -14.55 26.62
N VAL A 698 -17.17 -14.59 25.35
CA VAL A 698 -17.69 -15.81 24.70
C VAL A 698 -16.64 -16.46 23.80
N GLY A 699 -15.65 -17.10 24.41
CA GLY A 699 -14.77 -18.04 23.72
C GLY A 699 -15.39 -19.44 23.66
N GLN A 700 -16.17 -19.79 22.63
CA GLN A 700 -16.58 -21.18 22.37
C GLN A 700 -16.69 -21.52 20.88
N LEU A 701 -16.39 -22.78 20.54
CA LEU A 701 -16.47 -23.41 19.21
C LEU A 701 -17.58 -22.80 18.35
N CYS A 702 -17.23 -22.13 17.26
CA CYS A 702 -18.20 -21.54 16.35
C CYS A 702 -18.12 -22.16 14.94
N VAL A 703 -19.28 -22.35 14.32
CA VAL A 703 -19.45 -22.66 12.89
C VAL A 703 -18.71 -21.62 12.03
N ARG A 704 -17.75 -22.04 11.20
CA ARG A 704 -17.02 -21.17 10.26
C ARG A 704 -17.57 -21.32 8.84
N LEU A 705 -17.82 -20.20 8.16
CA LEU A 705 -18.03 -20.13 6.71
C LEU A 705 -16.68 -19.91 6.02
N LEU A 706 -16.20 -20.89 5.25
CA LEU A 706 -15.03 -20.72 4.39
C LEU A 706 -15.42 -19.92 3.16
N GLN A 707 -14.92 -18.69 3.06
CA GLN A 707 -15.22 -17.77 1.96
C GLN A 707 -14.03 -17.70 1.00
N TYR A 708 -14.33 -17.65 -0.30
CA TYR A 708 -13.33 -17.25 -1.29
C TYR A 708 -13.11 -15.73 -1.21
N SER A 709 -11.88 -15.28 -1.38
CA SER A 709 -11.46 -13.87 -1.26
C SER A 709 -12.35 -12.87 -2.03
N ARG A 710 -12.86 -13.27 -3.20
CA ARG A 710 -13.78 -12.46 -4.03
C ARG A 710 -15.14 -12.18 -3.38
N VAL A 711 -15.59 -13.01 -2.45
CA VAL A 711 -16.91 -12.88 -1.79
C VAL A 711 -16.82 -12.07 -0.50
N GLN A 712 -15.64 -12.07 0.17
CA GLN A 712 -15.40 -11.36 1.42
C GLN A 712 -15.60 -9.84 1.30
N ILE A 713 -15.28 -9.25 0.15
CA ILE A 713 -15.47 -7.82 -0.17
C ILE A 713 -16.95 -7.41 -0.08
N ARG A 714 -17.88 -8.38 -0.19
CA ARG A 714 -19.32 -8.15 -0.12
C ARG A 714 -19.91 -8.48 1.24
N LEU A 715 -19.13 -8.91 2.23
CA LEU A 715 -19.63 -9.21 3.57
C LEU A 715 -20.05 -7.92 4.28
N LEU A 716 -21.31 -7.82 4.68
CA LEU A 716 -21.85 -6.69 5.46
C LEU A 716 -21.74 -6.97 6.96
N GLU A 717 -22.13 -8.17 7.36
CA GLU A 717 -22.26 -8.58 8.75
C GLU A 717 -22.02 -10.09 8.90
N TRP A 718 -21.43 -10.50 10.03
CA TRP A 718 -21.39 -11.88 10.48
C TRP A 718 -21.60 -11.88 11.99
N GLN A 719 -22.49 -12.76 12.46
CA GLN A 719 -22.77 -12.93 13.87
C GLN A 719 -22.83 -14.42 14.21
N THR A 720 -22.11 -14.79 15.25
CA THR A 720 -22.28 -16.09 15.91
C THR A 720 -23.35 -15.95 16.97
N ILE A 721 -24.45 -16.69 16.86
CA ILE A 721 -25.52 -16.67 17.87
C ILE A 721 -25.26 -17.72 18.96
N SER A 722 -24.74 -18.88 18.55
CA SER A 722 -24.31 -19.94 19.46
C SER A 722 -23.25 -20.81 18.79
N SER A 723 -22.76 -21.81 19.52
CA SER A 723 -21.81 -22.79 18.97
C SER A 723 -22.33 -23.56 17.74
N ARG A 724 -23.65 -23.52 17.48
CA ARG A 724 -24.33 -24.26 16.40
C ARG A 724 -25.18 -23.39 15.47
N LEU A 725 -25.22 -22.07 15.68
CA LEU A 725 -26.02 -21.13 14.92
C LEU A 725 -25.23 -19.85 14.61
N GLY A 726 -25.16 -19.47 13.34
CA GLY A 726 -24.54 -18.22 12.90
C GLY A 726 -25.32 -17.56 11.76
N VAL A 727 -25.14 -16.26 11.58
CA VAL A 727 -25.79 -15.43 10.55
C VAL A 727 -24.73 -14.64 9.81
N THR A 728 -24.86 -14.56 8.49
CA THR A 728 -23.98 -13.77 7.62
C THR A 728 -24.84 -12.92 6.71
N CYS A 729 -24.57 -11.64 6.54
CA CYS A 729 -25.22 -10.80 5.55
C CYS A 729 -24.21 -10.36 4.48
N PHE A 730 -24.59 -10.47 3.21
CA PHE A 730 -23.78 -10.06 2.07
C PHE A 730 -24.48 -9.00 1.23
N LYS A 731 -23.74 -7.99 0.78
CA LYS A 731 -24.20 -6.97 -0.15
C LYS A 731 -24.27 -7.55 -1.57
N SER A 732 -25.45 -7.54 -2.17
CA SER A 732 -25.62 -7.83 -3.60
C SER A 732 -26.25 -6.63 -4.31
N HIS A 733 -26.22 -6.65 -5.65
CA HIS A 733 -26.63 -5.52 -6.49
C HIS A 733 -28.13 -5.21 -6.41
N LEU A 734 -28.98 -6.21 -6.09
CA LEU A 734 -30.44 -6.08 -6.09
C LEU A 734 -31.05 -6.11 -4.69
N PHE A 735 -30.49 -6.93 -3.80
CA PHE A 735 -30.89 -7.09 -2.41
C PHE A 735 -29.71 -7.67 -1.62
N ASN A 736 -29.68 -7.48 -0.31
CA ASN A 736 -28.70 -8.16 0.52
C ASN A 736 -29.08 -9.64 0.66
N ILE A 737 -28.08 -10.51 0.81
CA ILE A 737 -28.25 -11.95 1.01
C ILE A 737 -27.87 -12.27 2.43
N THR A 738 -28.83 -12.71 3.23
CA THR A 738 -28.61 -13.14 4.61
C THR A 738 -28.61 -14.67 4.67
N ILE A 739 -27.51 -15.26 5.10
CA ILE A 739 -27.27 -16.69 5.24
C ILE A 739 -27.24 -17.05 6.72
N ILE A 740 -28.18 -17.86 7.18
CA ILE A 740 -28.15 -18.48 8.51
C ILE A 740 -27.55 -19.87 8.35
N VAL A 741 -26.50 -20.18 9.11
CA VAL A 741 -25.94 -21.53 9.21
C VAL A 741 -26.38 -22.15 10.53
N ALA A 742 -27.11 -23.26 10.47
CA ALA A 742 -27.64 -23.96 11.64
C ALA A 742 -27.26 -25.45 11.63
N TYR A 743 -26.86 -25.98 12.79
CA TYR A 743 -26.48 -27.39 12.91
C TYR A 743 -27.28 -28.10 14.00
N ALA A 744 -28.16 -29.03 13.61
CA ALA A 744 -28.94 -29.79 14.58
C ALA A 744 -28.03 -30.77 15.36
N PRO A 745 -28.14 -30.87 16.70
CA PRO A 745 -27.40 -31.86 17.47
C PRO A 745 -27.74 -33.27 17.00
N THR A 746 -26.79 -34.22 17.09
CA THR A 746 -26.93 -35.63 16.63
C THR A 746 -27.34 -36.59 17.74
N THR A 747 -27.17 -36.21 19.00
CA THR A 747 -27.57 -36.98 20.19
C THR A 747 -28.63 -36.22 20.96
N ILE A 748 -29.53 -36.96 21.62
CA ILE A 748 -30.48 -36.38 22.59
C ILE A 748 -29.62 -35.80 23.71
N THR A 749 -29.39 -34.50 23.65
CA THR A 749 -28.69 -33.71 24.66
C THR A 749 -29.74 -32.96 25.46
N GLY A 750 -29.48 -32.74 26.76
CA GLY A 750 -30.48 -32.26 27.74
C GLY A 750 -31.18 -30.95 27.33
N GLU A 751 -32.29 -30.65 28.00
CA GLU A 751 -33.23 -29.55 27.71
C GLU A 751 -32.57 -28.20 27.39
N PHE A 752 -31.39 -27.91 27.94
CA PHE A 752 -30.62 -26.67 27.70
C PHE A 752 -30.17 -26.44 26.23
N VAL A 753 -29.97 -27.50 25.44
CA VAL A 753 -29.59 -27.39 24.00
C VAL A 753 -30.81 -27.12 23.11
N ILE A 754 -32.01 -27.37 23.62
CA ILE A 754 -33.27 -27.20 22.89
C ILE A 754 -33.64 -25.70 22.86
N ASP A 755 -33.54 -24.99 23.98
CA ASP A 755 -33.90 -23.56 24.05
C ASP A 755 -32.96 -22.68 23.19
N GLU A 756 -31.68 -23.04 23.10
CA GLU A 756 -30.69 -22.25 22.36
C GLU A 756 -30.79 -22.41 20.83
N LEU A 757 -31.37 -23.52 20.36
CA LEU A 757 -31.45 -23.85 18.93
C LEU A 757 -32.86 -23.72 18.34
N PHE A 758 -33.91 -23.67 19.18
CA PHE A 758 -35.31 -23.65 18.72
C PHE A 758 -36.08 -22.38 19.13
N ASP A 759 -35.74 -21.72 20.25
CA ASP A 759 -36.44 -20.48 20.67
C ASP A 759 -35.70 -19.21 20.21
N LYS A 760 -34.38 -19.12 20.39
CA LYS A 760 -33.54 -18.00 19.90
C LYS A 760 -33.61 -17.71 18.38
N PRO A 761 -33.78 -18.70 17.47
CA PRO A 761 -33.88 -18.41 16.04
C PRO A 761 -35.08 -17.52 15.70
N THR A 762 -36.17 -17.55 16.48
CA THR A 762 -37.37 -16.76 16.19
C THR A 762 -37.09 -15.26 16.26
N ASP A 763 -36.31 -14.82 17.25
CA ASP A 763 -35.87 -13.42 17.38
C ASP A 763 -34.89 -13.02 16.27
N VAL A 764 -34.01 -13.95 15.88
CA VAL A 764 -33.05 -13.77 14.78
C VAL A 764 -33.78 -13.67 13.44
N PHE A 765 -34.78 -14.51 13.20
CA PHE A 765 -35.61 -14.43 12.00
C PHE A 765 -36.42 -13.11 11.96
N ALA A 766 -36.83 -12.61 13.12
CA ALA A 766 -37.54 -11.34 13.26
C ALA A 766 -36.62 -10.11 13.05
N SER A 767 -35.34 -10.19 13.42
CA SER A 767 -34.38 -9.09 13.26
C SER A 767 -33.89 -8.92 11.81
N ILE A 768 -34.03 -9.94 10.95
CA ILE A 768 -33.56 -9.87 9.57
C ILE A 768 -34.43 -8.92 8.73
N PRO A 769 -33.84 -7.91 8.07
CA PRO A 769 -34.56 -6.95 7.24
C PRO A 769 -35.52 -7.61 6.25
N ARG A 770 -36.68 -6.99 6.02
CA ARG A 770 -37.72 -7.57 5.15
C ARG A 770 -37.32 -7.62 3.67
N CYS A 771 -36.36 -6.80 3.26
CA CYS A 771 -35.86 -6.70 1.89
C CYS A 771 -34.73 -7.68 1.54
N ASP A 772 -34.21 -8.42 2.53
CA ASP A 772 -33.11 -9.36 2.32
C ASP A 772 -33.59 -10.69 1.72
N LEU A 773 -32.75 -11.29 0.87
CA LEU A 773 -32.88 -12.70 0.50
C LEU A 773 -32.33 -13.56 1.64
N LEU A 774 -33.20 -14.37 2.27
CA LEU A 774 -32.83 -15.26 3.36
C LEU A 774 -32.54 -16.68 2.86
N ILE A 775 -31.36 -17.18 3.19
CA ILE A 775 -30.93 -18.56 2.94
C ILE A 775 -30.60 -19.20 4.28
N VAL A 776 -31.17 -20.36 4.58
CA VAL A 776 -30.81 -21.14 5.77
C VAL A 776 -30.10 -22.42 5.31
N VAL A 777 -28.87 -22.61 5.75
CA VAL A 777 -27.98 -23.72 5.37
C VAL A 777 -27.63 -24.53 6.61
N GLY A 778 -27.64 -25.85 6.52
CA GLY A 778 -27.39 -26.62 7.73
C GLY A 778 -27.41 -28.13 7.58
N VAL A 779 -26.92 -28.82 8.61
CA VAL A 779 -27.12 -30.27 8.77
C VAL A 779 -28.36 -30.46 9.65
N PHE A 780 -29.49 -30.62 8.98
CA PHE A 780 -30.77 -30.98 9.58
C PHE A 780 -30.87 -32.49 9.46
N ASN A 781 -30.48 -33.28 10.46
CA ASN A 781 -30.54 -34.74 10.40
C ASN A 781 -32.00 -35.27 10.36
N ALA A 782 -32.79 -34.90 9.36
CA ALA A 782 -34.15 -35.35 9.16
C ALA A 782 -34.23 -36.28 7.95
N TYR A 783 -34.59 -37.52 8.23
CA TYR A 783 -35.43 -38.31 7.32
C TYR A 783 -36.65 -37.47 6.92
N ILE A 784 -36.89 -37.28 5.62
CA ILE A 784 -38.11 -36.67 5.09
C ILE A 784 -38.79 -37.70 4.19
N ASP A 785 -39.90 -38.26 4.67
CA ASP A 785 -40.88 -39.03 3.88
C ASP A 785 -41.94 -38.02 3.37
N SER A 786 -42.41 -37.99 2.12
CA SER A 786 -43.41 -38.93 1.59
C SER A 786 -43.60 -38.89 0.05
N HIS A 787 -42.62 -38.47 -0.76
CA HIS A 787 -42.74 -38.50 -2.24
C HIS A 787 -41.85 -39.53 -2.96
N GLU A 788 -40.92 -40.20 -2.27
CA GLU A 788 -40.04 -41.22 -2.87
C GLU A 788 -40.12 -42.61 -2.21
N ALA A 789 -41.18 -42.90 -1.44
CA ALA A 789 -41.44 -44.24 -0.89
C ALA A 789 -41.75 -45.33 -1.95
N LYS A 790 -41.54 -45.07 -3.26
CA LYS A 790 -41.75 -46.06 -4.34
C LYS A 790 -40.49 -46.79 -4.80
N ARG A 791 -39.30 -46.52 -4.25
CA ARG A 791 -38.08 -47.29 -4.56
C ARG A 791 -37.34 -47.65 -3.27
N GLY A 792 -37.74 -48.77 -2.67
CA GLY A 792 -37.28 -49.24 -1.37
C GLY A 792 -35.76 -49.47 -1.26
N GLY A 793 -35.04 -48.46 -0.75
CA GLY A 793 -33.67 -48.59 -0.27
C GLY A 793 -33.29 -47.45 0.68
N PRO A 794 -32.49 -47.71 1.74
CA PRO A 794 -32.06 -46.67 2.67
C PRO A 794 -31.09 -45.69 1.99
N VAL A 795 -31.29 -44.40 2.25
CA VAL A 795 -30.55 -43.30 1.60
C VAL A 795 -29.19 -43.00 2.27
N SER A 796 -28.84 -43.65 3.38
CA SER A 796 -27.45 -43.68 3.85
C SER A 796 -27.15 -44.96 4.64
N LYS A 797 -25.89 -45.40 4.60
CA LYS A 797 -25.41 -46.65 5.20
C LYS A 797 -25.27 -46.59 6.74
N PHE A 798 -25.63 -45.46 7.36
CA PHE A 798 -25.31 -45.14 8.77
C PHE A 798 -26.50 -44.60 9.59
N GLY A 799 -27.73 -44.63 9.07
CA GLY A 799 -28.90 -44.13 9.79
C GLY A 799 -29.51 -45.16 10.76
N PHE A 800 -29.60 -44.81 12.05
CA PHE A 800 -30.43 -45.55 13.02
C PHE A 800 -31.93 -45.36 12.69
N ASN A 801 -32.69 -46.44 12.75
CA ASN A 801 -34.08 -46.59 12.28
C ASN A 801 -35.16 -45.87 13.11
N ASN A 802 -34.87 -44.75 13.78
CA ASN A 802 -35.86 -44.00 14.58
C ASN A 802 -35.93 -42.52 14.19
N ARG A 803 -37.15 -41.99 14.16
CA ARG A 803 -37.52 -40.61 13.76
C ARG A 803 -36.70 -39.57 14.54
N PHE A 804 -35.91 -38.76 13.85
CA PHE A 804 -35.08 -37.73 14.46
C PHE A 804 -35.88 -36.45 14.74
N GLU A 805 -36.30 -36.25 15.99
CA GLU A 805 -37.15 -35.14 16.42
C GLU A 805 -36.52 -33.73 16.29
N PRO A 806 -35.23 -33.51 16.61
CA PRO A 806 -34.61 -32.18 16.54
C PRO A 806 -34.61 -31.57 15.12
N GLY A 807 -34.38 -32.40 14.10
CA GLY A 807 -34.42 -31.94 12.70
C GLY A 807 -35.80 -31.50 12.23
N ARG A 808 -36.88 -32.16 12.72
CA ARG A 808 -38.26 -31.74 12.45
C ARG A 808 -38.62 -30.43 13.14
N ARG A 809 -38.19 -30.24 14.39
CA ARG A 809 -38.45 -28.99 15.13
C ARG A 809 -37.77 -27.80 14.45
N LEU A 810 -36.52 -27.93 14.00
CA LEU A 810 -35.81 -26.85 13.31
C LEU A 810 -36.51 -26.48 11.98
N LYS A 811 -36.96 -27.49 11.23
CA LYS A 811 -37.78 -27.29 10.04
C LYS A 811 -39.11 -26.59 10.37
N GLY A 812 -39.73 -26.96 11.49
CA GLY A 812 -40.95 -26.34 12.01
C GLY A 812 -40.76 -24.85 12.29
N VAL A 813 -39.72 -24.48 13.05
CA VAL A 813 -39.35 -23.09 13.37
C VAL A 813 -39.08 -22.27 12.09
N CYS A 814 -38.32 -22.83 11.14
CA CYS A 814 -38.10 -22.17 9.84
C CYS A 814 -39.39 -22.00 9.02
N SER A 815 -40.39 -22.86 9.23
CA SER A 815 -41.68 -22.83 8.50
C SER A 815 -42.73 -21.92 9.15
N THR A 816 -42.70 -21.77 10.48
CA THR A 816 -43.58 -20.86 11.22
C THR A 816 -43.13 -19.41 11.11
N ALA A 817 -41.83 -19.16 10.92
CA ALA A 817 -41.30 -17.82 10.74
C ALA A 817 -41.80 -17.12 9.45
N GLN A 818 -42.11 -17.85 8.36
CA GLN A 818 -42.71 -17.29 7.13
C GLN A 818 -43.48 -18.29 6.23
N PRO A 819 -44.61 -17.91 5.58
CA PRO A 819 -45.53 -18.89 4.95
C PRO A 819 -45.22 -19.30 3.49
N SER A 820 -44.36 -18.60 2.74
CA SER A 820 -44.09 -18.90 1.31
C SER A 820 -42.86 -19.78 1.12
N ASN A 821 -43.07 -21.11 1.20
CA ASN A 821 -42.02 -22.12 1.01
C ASN A 821 -41.77 -22.44 -0.48
N SER A 822 -40.51 -22.35 -0.92
CA SER A 822 -40.00 -23.06 -2.09
C SER A 822 -38.80 -23.91 -1.68
N GLN A 823 -39.01 -25.22 -1.52
CA GLN A 823 -37.97 -26.15 -1.05
C GLN A 823 -37.17 -26.68 -2.25
N TYR A 824 -35.86 -26.40 -2.31
CA TYR A 824 -34.94 -26.97 -3.31
C TYR A 824 -33.88 -27.82 -2.63
N SER A 825 -33.80 -29.11 -2.99
CA SER A 825 -32.70 -29.99 -2.57
C SER A 825 -31.60 -30.00 -3.64
N VAL A 826 -30.37 -29.66 -3.25
CA VAL A 826 -29.20 -29.77 -4.14
C VAL A 826 -28.24 -30.79 -3.56
N ARG A 827 -28.18 -31.99 -4.15
CA ARG A 827 -27.10 -32.96 -3.88
C ARG A 827 -25.85 -32.55 -4.66
N SER A 828 -24.90 -31.87 -4.01
CA SER A 828 -23.60 -31.56 -4.63
C SER A 828 -22.50 -32.46 -4.08
N LYS A 829 -21.98 -33.37 -4.92
CA LYS A 829 -20.83 -34.25 -4.59
C LYS A 829 -19.57 -33.49 -4.14
N LEU A 830 -19.41 -32.21 -4.53
CA LEU A 830 -18.24 -31.39 -4.18
C LEU A 830 -18.27 -30.87 -2.72
N LEU A 831 -19.45 -30.65 -2.13
CA LEU A 831 -19.56 -30.15 -0.74
C LEU A 831 -19.15 -31.20 0.31
N HIS A 832 -19.24 -32.49 -0.03
CA HIS A 832 -18.87 -33.61 0.88
C HIS A 832 -17.36 -33.75 1.13
N ARG A 833 -16.50 -33.03 0.39
CA ARG A 833 -15.03 -33.14 0.58
C ARG A 833 -14.53 -32.47 1.86
N ASN A 834 -15.24 -31.47 2.38
CA ASN A 834 -14.79 -30.61 3.49
C ASN A 834 -15.65 -30.72 4.77
N ALA A 835 -16.45 -31.78 4.90
CA ALA A 835 -17.29 -31.95 6.08
C ALA A 835 -16.49 -32.31 7.36
N TRP A 836 -16.94 -31.79 8.49
CA TRP A 836 -16.35 -31.94 9.83
C TRP A 836 -16.20 -33.43 10.24
N ARG A 837 -15.11 -33.76 10.93
CA ARG A 837 -14.88 -35.06 11.60
C ARG A 837 -14.83 -34.81 13.12
N SER A 838 -15.60 -35.57 13.90
CA SER A 838 -15.49 -35.47 15.36
C SER A 838 -14.16 -36.06 15.84
N ARG A 839 -13.58 -35.46 16.89
CA ARG A 839 -12.45 -36.07 17.61
C ARG A 839 -13.01 -37.27 18.39
N GLY A 840 -12.80 -38.48 17.86
CA GLY A 840 -13.00 -39.73 18.60
C GLY A 840 -13.87 -40.79 17.93
N GLU A 841 -14.68 -40.46 16.91
CA GLU A 841 -15.56 -41.45 16.26
C GLU A 841 -15.52 -41.40 14.73
N ARG A 842 -15.70 -42.58 14.09
CA ARG A 842 -15.61 -42.85 12.64
C ARG A 842 -16.75 -42.27 11.79
N THR A 843 -17.42 -41.20 12.19
CA THR A 843 -18.58 -40.66 11.46
C THR A 843 -18.25 -39.39 10.69
N ARG A 844 -18.69 -39.37 9.42
CA ARG A 844 -18.60 -38.22 8.50
C ARG A 844 -20.02 -37.63 8.44
N SER A 845 -20.19 -36.35 8.77
CA SER A 845 -21.50 -35.71 8.70
C SER A 845 -21.74 -35.14 7.30
N ASP A 846 -22.83 -35.50 6.63
CA ASP A 846 -23.17 -34.99 5.30
C ASP A 846 -24.00 -33.69 5.41
N ILE A 847 -23.74 -32.70 4.55
CA ILE A 847 -24.59 -31.51 4.44
C ILE A 847 -25.78 -31.88 3.56
N ASP A 848 -26.93 -32.13 4.19
CA ASP A 848 -28.08 -32.74 3.51
C ASP A 848 -29.13 -31.71 3.01
N PHE A 849 -29.17 -30.47 3.52
CA PHE A 849 -30.26 -29.54 3.19
C PHE A 849 -29.85 -28.06 3.05
N ILE A 850 -30.39 -27.40 2.00
CA ILE A 850 -30.41 -25.94 1.83
C ILE A 850 -31.88 -25.52 1.76
N LEU A 851 -32.29 -24.56 2.58
CA LEU A 851 -33.62 -23.97 2.54
C LEU A 851 -33.52 -22.53 2.05
N ARG A 852 -34.29 -22.17 1.03
CA ARG A 852 -34.30 -20.83 0.42
C ARG A 852 -35.67 -20.18 0.63
N TYR A 853 -35.71 -18.98 1.18
CA TYR A 853 -36.94 -18.25 1.51
C TYR A 853 -36.99 -16.89 0.81
N PHE A 854 -38.20 -16.47 0.40
CA PHE A 854 -38.45 -15.14 -0.18
C PHE A 854 -39.60 -14.47 0.56
N LYS A 855 -39.41 -13.22 1.02
CA LYS A 855 -40.40 -12.49 1.85
C LYS A 855 -41.55 -11.85 1.05
N THR A 856 -41.45 -11.70 -0.28
CA THR A 856 -42.48 -11.05 -1.11
C THR A 856 -42.75 -11.82 -2.40
N TRP A 857 -44.03 -11.94 -2.79
CA TRP A 857 -44.49 -12.61 -4.02
C TRP A 857 -43.83 -12.05 -5.31
N ALA A 858 -43.43 -10.77 -5.28
CA ALA A 858 -42.72 -10.11 -6.38
C ALA A 858 -41.29 -10.67 -6.65
N LEU A 859 -40.67 -11.34 -5.68
CA LEU A 859 -39.29 -11.87 -5.80
C LEU A 859 -39.23 -13.29 -6.36
N GLN A 860 -40.35 -14.00 -6.49
CA GLN A 860 -40.40 -15.38 -7.02
C GLN A 860 -40.32 -15.45 -8.56
N LYS A 861 -40.50 -14.33 -9.28
CA LYS A 861 -40.45 -14.27 -10.76
C LYS A 861 -39.09 -13.84 -11.33
N LEU A 862 -38.13 -13.47 -10.47
CA LEU A 862 -36.73 -13.20 -10.80
C LEU A 862 -35.88 -14.44 -10.47
#